data_AF-A0A816KT66-F1
#
_entry.id   AF-A0A816KT66-F1
#
_cell.length_a   1.000
_cell.length_b   1.000
_cell.length_c   1.000
_cell.angle_alpha   90.00
_cell.angle_beta   90.00
_cell.angle_gamma   90.00
#
_symmetry.space_group_name_H-M   'P 1'
#
loop_
_entity.id
_entity.type
_entity.pdbx_description
1 polymer ?
#
loop_
_entity_poly.entity_id
_entity_poly.type
_entity_poly.pdbx_seq_one_letter_code
_entity_poly.pdbx_strand_id
1 'polypeptide(L)'
;MASLHCSSYFLGTNLTKQNSIAIFHSYSPTSFTKLASRVSHQVLLLFSKIFHLLRFTIYIYIRNERIQTIGMKQRFLLCSLAMNGCEADHKEPLGTVETRTLSTVTSPAIATEKLITAVCNLKTEPPSFSSGIIRLQVPIDQTIGAIDWLHAQNDALPRSFFSCRRSDAGRQDLLQDLASENVNGSSDRNPVVLARSTRIITDTDIDPIAWLARLQREGQDAYQFCLQPPGAPAFIGNTPERLFHRKHLGVCSEALAATRPRGDSAVSDMEIERDLLTSPKDDLEFSIVREKIREQLNAICDRVIVRPPKTVRKLARVQHLYSQLAGQLRREDDEFDILTALHPTPAVCGCPVDEARLLIKQIESFDRGMYAGPVGYFGGGESEFSVGIRSALVEKGLGALIYAGTGIVSGSDSSSEWNELDLKISQTEKKITEEEDDESKIIYRGWKVMPFIIGNETFEKLGIVGSSSNLVIYLTTVFNMKSITAATVVNIYSGTSNFGTIVAAFLCDSYFGRYKTLSVAMIACFLGSVAMDLTAVINQLHPAKCAKEIGSVCKGPSIVQIMFLAGAMVLLVIGAGGIRPCNLPFGADQFDPKTKEGKRGIESFFNWYFFTFTFAQMVSLTVIVYVQSNVSWSIGLAIPAILMFLGCLIFFSGSKLYVKVKPSGSPIHSITRVIVVAIKKRKLNLVGSMYTHTAKDFRNSKLSHTEQFRFLDKAAIQTPEDKLNIDGSPADPWKLCSMQQVEEVKCVIRVLPVWLSAALFYVAYIQQTTYTIFQSLQSDRHLGSKSFQIPPATYTVFLMLGMTIFIPIYDRVLVPFLRKYTGRDSGITQLQRVGAGMFLCITSMMVSAIVEQRRRTVALTRPPLGFALRKGAISSMSGMWLIPQLVLMGVGDALAGVGQMEFYYKQFPENMRSFAGSLYYCGIGLASYLSSFLLSAVHNITEGSLGGNWLPEDLNKGRLEYFYYFVAGMMTINFAYFLLVSHWYRYKDVVAKDNDIDKVSV
;
A
#
# COMPACT_ATOMS: atom_id res chain seq x y z
N MET A 1 58.06 -23.73 -1.23
CA MET A 1 57.15 -24.80 -1.73
C MET A 1 56.28 -24.19 -2.82
N ALA A 2 56.59 -24.59 -4.07
CA ALA A 2 55.99 -24.34 -5.39
C ALA A 2 55.03 -23.12 -5.60
N SER A 3 55.41 -22.03 -6.31
CA SER A 3 55.65 -21.88 -7.78
C SER A 3 54.34 -21.74 -8.57
N LEU A 4 54.13 -20.88 -9.58
CA LEU A 4 54.77 -19.72 -10.21
C LEU A 4 53.71 -19.18 -11.24
N HIS A 5 53.74 -17.87 -11.51
CA HIS A 5 53.64 -17.18 -12.82
C HIS A 5 52.76 -17.64 -14.02
N CYS A 6 52.39 -16.58 -14.79
CA CYS A 6 52.32 -16.50 -16.25
C CYS A 6 51.07 -17.07 -16.96
N SER A 7 50.54 -16.53 -18.05
CA SER A 7 50.77 -15.29 -18.82
C SER A 7 49.76 -15.25 -19.99
N SER A 8 49.42 -14.04 -20.45
CA SER A 8 49.38 -13.62 -21.88
C SER A 8 48.44 -14.26 -22.93
N TYR A 9 47.51 -13.41 -23.42
CA TYR A 9 47.44 -12.83 -24.79
C TYR A 9 46.74 -13.47 -26.02
N PHE A 10 46.13 -12.54 -26.79
CA PHE A 10 45.99 -12.38 -28.27
C PHE A 10 44.75 -12.93 -29.05
N LEU A 11 43.95 -11.95 -29.53
CA LEU A 11 43.50 -11.61 -30.90
C LEU A 11 42.67 -12.54 -31.82
N GLY A 12 41.83 -11.87 -32.64
CA GLY A 12 41.45 -12.30 -34.01
C GLY A 12 39.97 -12.02 -34.37
N THR A 13 39.53 -10.78 -34.59
CA THR A 13 39.28 -10.10 -35.89
C THR A 13 38.60 -10.87 -37.04
N ASN A 14 37.53 -10.22 -37.57
CA ASN A 14 37.07 -10.10 -38.96
C ASN A 14 36.44 -11.31 -39.70
N LEU A 15 35.20 -11.15 -40.20
CA LEU A 15 34.95 -10.76 -41.60
C LEU A 15 33.45 -10.61 -41.95
N THR A 16 33.23 -9.67 -42.86
CA THR A 16 32.02 -9.05 -43.42
C THR A 16 31.45 -9.74 -44.68
N LYS A 17 30.28 -9.22 -45.12
CA LYS A 17 29.66 -9.20 -46.49
C LYS A 17 28.69 -10.35 -46.84
N GLN A 18 27.68 -10.21 -47.72
CA GLN A 18 26.81 -9.14 -48.23
C GLN A 18 25.85 -9.81 -49.26
N ASN A 19 24.60 -9.33 -49.37
CA ASN A 19 23.71 -9.28 -50.56
C ASN A 19 23.01 -10.52 -51.21
N SER A 20 21.66 -10.47 -51.16
CA SER A 20 20.69 -10.32 -52.28
C SER A 20 20.15 -11.49 -53.14
N ILE A 21 18.80 -11.65 -53.03
CA ILE A 21 17.73 -11.69 -54.09
C ILE A 21 17.44 -12.98 -54.92
N ALA A 22 16.11 -13.24 -55.05
CA ALA A 22 15.34 -14.01 -56.07
C ALA A 22 15.25 -15.56 -55.93
N ILE A 23 14.19 -16.33 -56.24
CA ILE A 23 12.81 -16.18 -56.77
C ILE A 23 12.03 -17.52 -56.46
N PHE A 24 10.69 -17.45 -56.42
CA PHE A 24 9.64 -18.50 -56.34
C PHE A 24 9.97 -19.96 -56.75
N HIS A 25 9.53 -20.95 -55.94
CA HIS A 25 8.64 -22.06 -56.36
C HIS A 25 8.16 -22.98 -55.21
N SER A 26 6.86 -23.35 -55.27
CA SER A 26 6.20 -24.55 -54.69
C SER A 26 6.28 -24.83 -53.17
N TYR A 27 5.19 -24.55 -52.45
CA TYR A 27 4.98 -25.07 -51.07
C TYR A 27 4.31 -26.44 -51.09
N SER A 28 5.05 -27.46 -50.60
CA SER A 28 4.51 -28.75 -50.18
C SER A 28 4.14 -28.72 -48.67
N PRO A 29 3.27 -29.62 -48.18
CA PRO A 29 2.73 -29.60 -46.82
C PRO A 29 3.71 -30.17 -45.77
N THR A 30 4.96 -29.71 -45.76
CA THR A 30 6.01 -30.18 -44.83
C THR A 30 6.63 -29.09 -43.96
N SER A 31 6.25 -27.81 -44.13
CA SER A 31 6.75 -26.71 -43.29
C SER A 31 6.00 -26.51 -41.97
N PHE A 32 4.74 -26.96 -41.85
CA PHE A 32 3.96 -26.74 -40.63
C PHE A 32 4.42 -27.61 -39.45
N THR A 33 4.87 -28.83 -39.73
CA THR A 33 5.43 -29.77 -38.73
C THR A 33 6.83 -29.37 -38.27
N LYS A 34 7.68 -28.82 -39.15
CA LYS A 34 8.99 -28.28 -38.77
C LYS A 34 8.90 -26.96 -37.99
N LEU A 35 7.91 -26.12 -38.29
CA LEU A 35 7.64 -24.90 -37.53
C LEU A 35 7.07 -25.23 -36.14
N ALA A 36 6.12 -26.17 -36.04
CA ALA A 36 5.58 -26.63 -34.75
C ALA A 36 6.63 -27.30 -33.86
N SER A 37 7.57 -28.08 -34.44
CA SER A 37 8.71 -28.67 -33.73
C SER A 37 9.70 -27.61 -33.21
N ARG A 38 10.06 -26.62 -34.04
CA ARG A 38 10.96 -25.52 -33.62
C ARG A 38 10.31 -24.59 -32.60
N VAL A 39 9.01 -24.32 -32.74
CA VAL A 39 8.22 -23.54 -31.76
C VAL A 39 8.09 -24.32 -30.45
N SER A 40 7.80 -25.62 -30.48
CA SER A 40 7.74 -26.44 -29.25
C SER A 40 9.08 -26.48 -28.51
N HIS A 41 10.21 -26.57 -29.22
CA HIS A 41 11.54 -26.55 -28.59
C HIS A 41 11.95 -25.15 -28.10
N GLN A 42 11.60 -24.08 -28.84
CA GLN A 42 11.82 -22.70 -28.38
C GLN A 42 10.92 -22.33 -27.20
N VAL A 43 9.68 -22.82 -27.16
CA VAL A 43 8.74 -22.64 -26.05
C VAL A 43 9.21 -23.42 -24.82
N LEU A 44 9.69 -24.67 -24.96
CA LEU A 44 10.30 -25.41 -23.83
C LEU A 44 11.53 -24.68 -23.27
N LEU A 45 12.37 -24.12 -24.15
CA LEU A 45 13.52 -23.28 -23.76
C LEU A 45 13.07 -21.96 -23.13
N LEU A 46 11.95 -21.38 -23.58
CA LEU A 46 11.34 -20.19 -22.99
C LEU A 46 10.83 -20.50 -21.58
N PHE A 47 10.12 -21.62 -21.39
CA PHE A 47 9.65 -22.09 -20.09
C PHE A 47 10.83 -22.38 -19.14
N SER A 48 11.92 -23.00 -19.64
CA SER A 48 13.14 -23.22 -18.85
C SER A 48 13.83 -21.91 -18.45
N LYS A 49 13.95 -20.95 -19.37
CA LYS A 49 14.52 -19.61 -19.10
C LYS A 49 13.64 -18.78 -18.16
N ILE A 50 12.32 -18.88 -18.26
CA ILE A 50 11.36 -18.22 -17.38
C ILE A 50 11.39 -18.84 -15.97
N PHE A 51 11.50 -20.17 -15.86
CA PHE A 51 11.67 -20.85 -14.57
C PHE A 51 12.98 -20.47 -13.90
N HIS A 52 14.06 -20.32 -14.68
CA HIS A 52 15.33 -19.77 -14.19
C HIS A 52 15.20 -18.30 -13.78
N LEU A 53 14.45 -17.46 -14.51
CA LEU A 53 14.20 -16.06 -14.14
C LEU A 53 13.40 -15.95 -12.83
N LEU A 54 12.36 -16.76 -12.65
CA LEU A 54 11.59 -16.87 -11.40
C LEU A 54 12.48 -17.30 -10.23
N ARG A 55 13.35 -18.30 -10.45
CA ARG A 55 14.31 -18.78 -9.44
C ARG A 55 15.39 -17.76 -9.10
N PHE A 56 15.89 -17.00 -10.08
CA PHE A 56 16.89 -15.93 -9.89
C PHE A 56 16.29 -14.73 -9.15
N THR A 57 15.03 -14.39 -9.45
CA THR A 57 14.30 -13.32 -8.77
C THR A 57 14.01 -13.68 -7.31
N ILE A 58 13.68 -14.95 -7.01
CA ILE A 58 13.53 -15.46 -5.64
C ILE A 58 14.87 -15.48 -4.89
N TYR A 59 15.97 -15.86 -5.55
CA TYR A 59 17.30 -15.94 -4.94
C TYR A 59 17.91 -14.56 -4.61
N ILE A 60 17.68 -13.55 -5.44
CA ILE A 60 18.06 -12.16 -5.15
C ILE A 60 17.24 -11.59 -3.98
N TYR A 61 15.98 -12.04 -3.81
CA TYR A 61 15.08 -11.52 -2.77
C TYR A 61 15.36 -12.06 -1.36
N ILE A 62 15.95 -13.26 -1.24
CA ILE A 62 16.25 -13.89 0.07
C ILE A 62 17.54 -13.35 0.71
N ARG A 63 18.40 -12.61 -0.02
CA ARG A 63 19.72 -12.19 0.48
C ARG A 63 19.73 -10.87 1.27
N ASN A 64 18.61 -10.15 1.40
CA ASN A 64 18.61 -8.79 1.96
C ASN A 64 18.17 -8.63 3.44
N GLU A 65 18.17 -9.71 4.22
CA GLU A 65 18.01 -9.60 5.69
C GLU A 65 19.05 -10.44 6.44
N ARG A 66 20.11 -9.77 6.91
CA ARG A 66 20.88 -10.18 8.10
C ARG A 66 21.37 -8.93 8.82
N ILE A 67 20.68 -8.56 9.89
CA ILE A 67 21.22 -7.65 10.91
C ILE A 67 21.79 -8.54 12.03
N GLN A 68 23.09 -8.40 12.27
CA GLN A 68 23.78 -8.99 13.41
C GLN A 68 23.49 -8.14 14.66
N THR A 69 22.92 -8.78 15.68
CA THR A 69 22.92 -8.31 17.07
C THR A 69 24.33 -8.43 17.65
N ILE A 70 24.91 -7.30 18.07
CA ILE A 70 26.02 -7.26 19.04
C ILE A 70 25.54 -6.39 20.19
N GLY A 71 25.45 -7.00 21.38
CA GLY A 71 25.17 -6.29 22.62
C GLY A 71 26.45 -5.67 23.19
N MET A 72 26.34 -4.45 23.71
CA MET A 72 27.28 -3.92 24.70
C MET A 72 26.56 -3.07 25.74
N LYS A 73 26.78 -3.45 27.00
CA LYS A 73 26.59 -2.61 28.19
C LYS A 73 27.59 -1.47 28.15
N GLN A 74 27.20 -0.24 28.52
CA GLN A 74 27.72 0.48 29.70
C GLN A 74 27.53 2.01 29.63
N ARG A 75 27.12 2.54 30.79
CA ARG A 75 27.56 3.75 31.50
C ARG A 75 27.27 5.13 30.88
N PHE A 76 26.36 5.82 31.57
CA PHE A 76 26.21 7.27 31.63
C PHE A 76 27.56 7.99 31.75
N LEU A 77 27.79 8.96 30.86
CA LEU A 77 28.68 10.09 31.10
C LEU A 77 27.96 11.35 30.58
N LEU A 78 27.51 12.21 31.49
CA LEU A 78 27.13 13.58 31.13
C LEU A 78 28.39 14.27 30.60
N CYS A 79 28.40 14.62 29.30
CA CYS A 79 29.35 15.60 28.77
C CYS A 79 28.58 16.90 28.51
N SER A 80 28.84 17.92 29.33
CA SER A 80 28.37 19.28 29.08
C SER A 80 29.12 19.87 27.88
N LEU A 81 28.47 19.93 26.73
CA LEU A 81 28.94 20.72 25.58
C LEU A 81 28.57 22.19 25.81
N ALA A 82 29.24 22.82 26.78
CA ALA A 82 29.31 24.28 26.84
C ALA A 82 30.54 24.70 26.02
N MET A 83 30.38 25.62 25.05
CA MET A 83 31.52 26.30 24.40
C MET A 83 32.20 27.34 25.32
N ASN A 84 32.13 27.13 26.63
CA ASN A 84 32.91 27.87 27.62
C ASN A 84 33.97 26.96 28.27
N GLY A 85 34.43 25.92 27.55
CA GLY A 85 35.43 24.96 28.00
C GLY A 85 36.87 25.50 28.07
N CYS A 86 37.05 26.73 28.53
CA CYS A 86 38.36 27.27 28.92
C CYS A 86 38.16 28.04 30.23
N GLU A 87 38.61 27.46 31.35
CA GLU A 87 38.95 28.20 32.57
C GLU A 87 40.21 29.04 32.33
N ALA A 88 40.17 29.95 31.35
CA ALA A 88 41.28 30.83 31.02
C ALA A 88 40.75 32.26 30.92
N ASP A 89 41.17 33.07 31.88
CA ASP A 89 40.98 34.51 31.93
C ASP A 89 41.82 35.14 30.80
N HIS A 90 41.21 35.50 29.66
CA HIS A 90 41.91 36.20 28.58
C HIS A 90 41.12 37.39 28.07
N LYS A 91 41.71 38.57 28.28
CA LYS A 91 41.29 39.90 27.80
C LYS A 91 41.61 40.16 26.32
N GLU A 92 41.97 39.15 25.53
CA GLU A 92 42.29 39.32 24.11
C GLU A 92 41.52 38.30 23.24
N PRO A 93 40.91 38.75 22.12
CA PRO A 93 40.17 37.87 21.23
C PRO A 93 41.11 36.88 20.51
N LEU A 94 40.70 35.61 20.44
CA LEU A 94 41.35 34.58 19.63
C LEU A 94 41.26 34.95 18.14
N GLY A 95 42.35 35.48 17.58
CA GLY A 95 42.47 35.80 16.15
C GLY A 95 42.93 34.62 15.29
N THR A 96 42.79 34.78 13.96
CA THR A 96 43.45 33.88 13.01
C THR A 96 44.95 34.19 12.97
N VAL A 97 45.77 33.23 13.38
CA VAL A 97 47.23 33.40 13.48
C VAL A 97 47.93 32.98 12.19
N GLU A 98 47.33 32.06 11.43
CA GLU A 98 47.88 31.59 10.15
C GLU A 98 46.77 31.19 9.17
N THR A 99 46.90 31.56 7.90
CA THR A 99 46.01 31.07 6.82
C THR A 99 46.85 30.30 5.78
N ARG A 100 46.51 29.03 5.53
CA ARG A 100 47.14 28.17 4.52
C ARG A 100 46.15 27.85 3.41
N THR A 101 46.41 28.37 2.22
CA THR A 101 45.62 28.07 1.01
C THR A 101 46.30 26.96 0.22
N LEU A 102 45.62 25.82 0.09
CA LEU A 102 46.08 24.64 -0.64
C LEU A 102 45.69 24.75 -2.13
N SER A 103 46.31 23.92 -2.97
CA SER A 103 46.06 23.93 -4.41
C SER A 103 44.62 23.53 -4.76
N THR A 104 44.04 24.26 -5.72
CA THR A 104 42.70 24.06 -6.26
C THR A 104 42.43 22.62 -6.69
N VAL A 105 41.19 22.15 -6.51
CA VAL A 105 40.77 20.78 -6.84
C VAL A 105 39.50 20.75 -7.68
N THR A 106 39.31 19.67 -8.43
CA THR A 106 38.21 19.51 -9.39
C THR A 106 36.95 18.87 -8.81
N SER A 107 37.03 18.24 -7.63
CA SER A 107 35.90 17.55 -7.01
C SER A 107 35.90 17.69 -5.48
N PRO A 108 34.72 17.61 -4.84
CA PRO A 108 34.61 17.75 -3.39
C PRO A 108 35.28 16.60 -2.62
N ALA A 109 35.23 15.37 -3.15
CA ALA A 109 35.89 14.22 -2.52
C ALA A 109 37.41 14.42 -2.39
N ILE A 110 38.05 14.99 -3.41
CA ILE A 110 39.49 15.30 -3.40
C ILE A 110 39.80 16.47 -2.45
N ALA A 111 38.88 17.44 -2.34
CA ALA A 111 39.00 18.53 -1.37
C ALA A 111 39.00 18.01 0.07
N THR A 112 38.08 17.09 0.37
CA THR A 112 37.96 16.42 1.68
C THR A 112 39.23 15.64 2.02
N GLU A 113 39.77 14.87 1.07
CA GLU A 113 41.02 14.13 1.26
C GLU A 113 42.20 15.07 1.58
N LYS A 114 42.38 16.16 0.81
CA LYS A 114 43.43 17.15 1.07
C LYS A 114 43.31 17.82 2.43
N LEU A 115 42.08 18.16 2.85
CA LEU A 115 41.82 18.74 4.17
C LEU A 115 42.19 17.75 5.28
N ILE A 116 41.82 16.48 5.15
CA ILE A 116 42.19 15.44 6.11
C ILE A 116 43.72 15.33 6.20
N THR A 117 44.42 15.29 5.07
CA THR A 117 45.89 15.25 5.05
C THR A 117 46.50 16.47 5.73
N ALA A 118 46.00 17.68 5.45
CA ALA A 118 46.51 18.90 6.06
C ALA A 118 46.28 18.96 7.58
N VAL A 119 45.12 18.49 8.05
CA VAL A 119 44.82 18.37 9.49
C VAL A 119 45.71 17.30 10.15
N CYS A 120 45.95 16.17 9.48
CA CYS A 120 46.89 15.15 9.95
C CYS A 120 48.33 15.69 10.04
N ASN A 121 48.77 16.48 9.06
CA ASN A 121 50.09 17.09 9.08
C ASN A 121 50.28 18.08 10.24
N LEU A 122 49.22 18.82 10.62
CA LEU A 122 49.25 19.69 11.81
C LEU A 122 49.37 18.91 13.13
N LYS A 123 48.90 17.65 13.17
CA LYS A 123 49.08 16.78 14.33
C LYS A 123 50.50 16.22 14.43
N THR A 124 51.16 16.00 13.29
CA THR A 124 52.54 15.50 13.24
C THR A 124 53.57 16.62 13.40
N GLU A 125 53.26 17.83 12.95
CA GLU A 125 54.08 19.04 13.09
C GLU A 125 53.24 20.18 13.69
N PRO A 126 53.18 20.28 15.03
CA PRO A 126 52.36 21.29 15.69
C PRO A 126 52.91 22.71 15.44
N PRO A 127 52.03 23.71 15.27
CA PRO A 127 52.41 25.10 15.10
C PRO A 127 53.09 25.68 16.35
N SER A 128 53.92 26.70 16.19
CA SER A 128 54.70 27.32 17.28
C SER A 128 53.89 28.22 18.23
N PHE A 129 52.58 28.35 18.03
CA PHE A 129 51.71 29.26 18.79
C PHE A 129 50.99 28.55 19.94
N SER A 130 50.91 29.19 21.11
CA SER A 130 50.26 28.63 22.32
C SER A 130 48.73 28.70 22.30
N SER A 131 48.15 29.61 21.51
CA SER A 131 46.71 29.71 21.22
C SER A 131 46.49 30.51 19.93
N GLY A 132 45.42 30.21 19.19
CA GLY A 132 45.12 30.87 17.91
C GLY A 132 44.39 29.98 16.90
N ILE A 133 43.79 30.58 15.88
CA ILE A 133 43.07 29.87 14.81
C ILE A 133 43.99 29.71 13.59
N ILE A 134 44.17 28.46 13.12
CA ILE A 134 44.81 28.17 11.83
C ILE A 134 43.72 27.88 10.79
N ARG A 135 43.67 28.69 9.74
CA ARG A 135 42.68 28.59 8.68
C ARG A 135 43.24 27.81 7.50
N LEU A 136 42.73 26.61 7.25
CA LEU A 136 43.06 25.81 6.06
C LEU A 136 41.99 26.02 4.97
N GLN A 137 42.41 26.35 3.75
CA GLN A 137 41.50 26.60 2.62
C GLN A 137 41.86 25.72 1.43
N VAL A 138 40.87 25.11 0.77
CA VAL A 138 41.04 24.39 -0.51
C VAL A 138 40.03 24.96 -1.52
N PRO A 139 40.46 25.67 -2.57
CA PRO A 139 39.56 26.13 -3.63
C PRO A 139 39.04 24.95 -4.46
N ILE A 140 37.78 25.00 -4.92
CA ILE A 140 37.17 23.96 -5.78
C ILE A 140 36.67 24.61 -7.08
N ASP A 141 37.01 24.02 -8.23
CA ASP A 141 36.70 24.56 -9.57
C ASP A 141 35.21 24.46 -9.97
N GLN A 142 34.44 23.59 -9.32
CA GLN A 142 33.04 23.31 -9.66
C GLN A 142 32.06 23.91 -8.64
N THR A 143 30.95 24.47 -9.12
CA THR A 143 29.78 24.78 -8.30
C THR A 143 29.07 23.48 -7.91
N ILE A 144 29.09 23.12 -6.63
CA ILE A 144 28.58 21.84 -6.12
C ILE A 144 27.27 22.06 -5.34
N GLY A 145 26.33 21.12 -5.47
CA GLY A 145 25.13 21.08 -4.66
C GLY A 145 25.47 20.88 -3.18
N ALA A 146 24.90 21.68 -2.30
CA ALA A 146 25.32 21.72 -0.90
C ALA A 146 25.01 20.42 -0.10
N ILE A 147 24.04 19.62 -0.56
CA ILE A 147 23.77 18.26 -0.04
C ILE A 147 24.84 17.26 -0.53
N ASP A 148 25.32 17.42 -1.75
CA ASP A 148 26.38 16.57 -2.30
C ASP A 148 27.72 16.79 -1.57
N TRP A 149 27.99 18.02 -1.11
CA TRP A 149 29.12 18.33 -0.23
C TRP A 149 29.03 17.62 1.13
N LEU A 150 27.85 17.64 1.76
CA LEU A 150 27.61 16.92 3.02
C LEU A 150 27.76 15.40 2.85
N HIS A 151 27.29 14.83 1.75
CA HIS A 151 27.46 13.41 1.45
C HIS A 151 28.91 13.03 1.16
N ALA A 152 29.74 13.95 0.67
CA ALA A 152 31.15 13.72 0.40
C ALA A 152 32.03 13.73 1.67
N GLN A 153 31.56 14.33 2.76
CA GLN A 153 32.26 14.34 4.04
C GLN A 153 32.16 12.97 4.74
N ASN A 154 33.28 12.26 4.84
CA ASN A 154 33.37 11.02 5.60
C ASN A 154 33.23 11.29 7.11
N ASP A 155 32.96 10.26 7.93
CA ASP A 155 32.77 10.39 9.40
C ASP A 155 33.99 10.95 10.17
N ALA A 156 35.11 11.16 9.48
CA ALA A 156 36.36 11.67 10.05
C ALA A 156 36.42 13.20 10.21
N LEU A 157 35.55 13.97 9.54
CA LEU A 157 35.48 15.43 9.66
C LEU A 157 34.14 15.89 10.29
N PRO A 158 34.12 17.02 11.02
CA PRO A 158 32.87 17.65 11.44
C PRO A 158 32.00 17.98 10.24
N ARG A 159 30.73 17.53 10.27
CA ARG A 159 29.78 17.88 9.23
C ARG A 159 29.24 19.27 9.48
N SER A 160 29.55 20.19 8.58
CA SER A 160 29.10 21.57 8.66
C SER A 160 28.40 21.96 7.37
N PHE A 161 27.21 22.51 7.52
CA PHE A 161 26.40 23.00 6.43
C PHE A 161 25.85 24.37 6.79
N PHE A 162 25.94 25.28 5.83
CA PHE A 162 25.33 26.60 5.88
C PHE A 162 24.74 26.87 4.50
N SER A 163 23.46 27.24 4.44
CA SER A 163 22.84 27.72 3.21
C SER A 163 22.80 29.23 3.23
N CYS A 164 23.24 29.85 2.13
CA CYS A 164 22.96 31.25 1.85
C CYS A 164 21.48 31.42 1.50
N ARG A 165 20.92 32.58 1.82
CA ARG A 165 19.59 32.98 1.33
C ARG A 165 19.64 33.21 -0.18
N ARG A 166 18.61 32.80 -0.92
CA ARG A 166 18.49 33.11 -2.36
C ARG A 166 18.12 34.58 -2.54
N SER A 167 18.89 35.36 -3.30
CA SER A 167 18.57 36.76 -3.61
C SER A 167 17.77 36.87 -4.92
N ASP A 168 16.51 37.31 -4.85
CA ASP A 168 15.78 37.79 -6.02
C ASP A 168 16.07 39.29 -6.25
N ALA A 169 16.30 39.66 -7.51
CA ALA A 169 16.55 41.03 -7.94
C ALA A 169 15.37 41.58 -8.78
N GLY A 170 14.83 42.76 -8.40
CA GLY A 170 14.21 43.70 -9.36
C GLY A 170 12.97 44.51 -8.92
N ARG A 171 13.16 45.87 -8.86
CA ARG A 171 12.21 47.02 -9.01
C ARG A 171 11.24 47.42 -7.87
N GLN A 172 10.84 48.69 -7.66
CA GLN A 172 11.38 50.06 -7.87
C GLN A 172 10.39 51.09 -7.22
N ASP A 173 10.92 52.04 -6.44
CA ASP A 173 10.56 53.47 -6.20
C ASP A 173 9.24 54.00 -5.57
N LEU A 174 9.45 54.94 -4.63
CA LEU A 174 8.74 56.22 -4.28
C LEU A 174 7.73 56.32 -3.10
N LEU A 175 8.30 56.52 -1.90
CA LEU A 175 8.22 57.66 -0.94
C LEU A 175 6.90 58.42 -0.56
N GLN A 176 6.83 58.70 0.76
CA GLN A 176 6.33 59.89 1.48
C GLN A 176 4.80 60.03 1.72
N ASP A 177 4.29 60.54 2.85
CA ASP A 177 4.91 61.10 4.07
C ASP A 177 3.87 61.25 5.21
N LEU A 178 4.41 61.28 6.44
CA LEU A 178 4.10 62.13 7.59
C LEU A 178 2.84 61.97 8.48
N ALA A 179 3.19 61.87 9.78
CA ALA A 179 2.63 62.58 10.94
C ALA A 179 1.27 62.05 11.44
N SER A 180 1.10 61.60 12.69
CA SER A 180 1.27 62.26 14.02
C SER A 180 0.01 61.80 14.79
N GLU A 181 -0.06 61.53 16.09
CA GLU A 181 0.49 62.22 17.25
C GLU A 181 0.15 61.39 18.52
N ASN A 182 1.15 61.16 19.37
CA ASN A 182 1.19 61.21 20.85
C ASN A 182 -0.05 60.84 21.72
N VAL A 183 0.16 60.12 22.84
CA VAL A 183 0.49 60.70 24.18
C VAL A 183 0.53 59.61 25.29
N ASN A 184 1.74 59.41 25.84
CA ASN A 184 2.23 59.25 27.23
C ASN A 184 1.62 58.32 28.31
N GLY A 185 2.55 57.59 28.96
CA GLY A 185 2.51 57.21 30.39
C GLY A 185 3.64 56.25 30.80
N SER A 186 4.75 56.76 31.36
CA SER A 186 6.08 56.15 31.60
C SER A 186 6.21 55.11 32.74
N SER A 187 7.05 54.07 32.56
CA SER A 187 8.11 53.69 33.52
C SER A 187 9.17 52.78 32.87
N ASP A 188 10.42 53.24 32.83
CA ASP A 188 11.59 52.59 32.20
C ASP A 188 11.93 51.21 32.80
N ARG A 189 11.86 50.17 31.96
CA ARG A 189 12.60 48.91 32.13
C ARG A 189 13.48 48.69 30.91
N ASN A 190 14.77 48.44 31.13
CA ASN A 190 15.74 48.11 30.08
C ASN A 190 15.34 46.78 29.40
N PRO A 191 15.35 46.68 28.06
CA PRO A 191 14.99 45.46 27.33
C PRO A 191 15.91 44.28 27.68
N VAL A 192 15.32 43.12 28.01
CA VAL A 192 16.04 41.84 28.15
C VAL A 192 15.38 40.78 27.28
N VAL A 193 16.16 39.89 26.66
CA VAL A 193 15.62 38.79 25.85
C VAL A 193 15.76 37.49 26.61
N LEU A 194 14.63 36.88 26.98
CA LEU A 194 14.59 35.60 27.71
C LEU A 194 14.34 34.44 26.75
N ALA A 195 14.90 33.27 27.07
CA ALA A 195 14.80 32.06 26.29
C ALA A 195 14.11 30.93 27.06
N ARG A 196 13.46 30.05 26.29
CA ARG A 196 12.87 28.79 26.74
C ARG A 196 13.51 27.64 25.97
N SER A 197 13.83 26.57 26.68
CA SER A 197 14.17 25.27 26.09
C SER A 197 12.97 24.32 26.23
N THR A 198 12.66 23.60 25.16
CA THR A 198 11.59 22.59 25.12
C THR A 198 12.16 21.29 24.59
N ARG A 199 12.02 20.22 25.36
CA ARG A 199 12.49 18.88 24.98
C ARG A 199 11.36 18.09 24.32
N ILE A 200 11.61 17.59 23.13
CA ILE A 200 10.75 16.67 22.39
C ILE A 200 11.37 15.29 22.44
N ILE A 201 10.59 14.30 22.87
CA ILE A 201 10.99 12.89 22.91
C ILE A 201 10.27 12.19 21.77
N THR A 202 11.02 11.48 20.93
CA THR A 202 10.52 10.72 19.78
C THR A 202 10.82 9.22 19.97
N ASP A 203 9.97 8.36 19.42
CA ASP A 203 10.16 6.90 19.47
C ASP A 203 11.24 6.41 18.48
N THR A 204 11.56 7.25 17.48
CA THR A 204 12.57 7.05 16.45
C THR A 204 13.71 8.06 16.59
N ASP A 205 14.92 7.64 16.18
CA ASP A 205 16.06 8.57 16.05
C ASP A 205 15.77 9.57 14.93
N ILE A 206 15.84 10.87 15.25
CA ILE A 206 15.69 11.95 14.27
C ILE A 206 16.96 12.04 13.42
N ASP A 207 16.86 11.87 12.11
CA ASP A 207 17.98 12.10 11.18
C ASP A 207 18.19 13.61 10.93
N PRO A 208 19.33 14.19 11.39
CA PRO A 208 19.62 15.61 11.24
C PRO A 208 19.63 16.09 9.78
N ILE A 209 20.10 15.28 8.85
CA ILE A 209 20.25 15.66 7.44
C ILE A 209 18.89 15.64 6.74
N ALA A 210 18.08 14.61 7.00
CA ALA A 210 16.71 14.55 6.49
C ALA A 210 15.87 15.72 7.01
N TRP A 211 16.05 16.09 8.28
CA TRP A 211 15.37 17.24 8.88
C TRP A 211 15.82 18.56 8.22
N LEU A 212 17.12 18.76 8.01
CA LEU A 212 17.65 19.93 7.30
C LEU A 212 17.08 20.06 5.88
N ALA A 213 16.97 18.95 5.14
CA ALA A 213 16.37 18.93 3.81
C ALA A 213 14.88 19.34 3.81
N ARG A 214 14.14 19.04 4.88
CA ARG A 214 12.76 19.52 5.08
C ARG A 214 12.72 21.01 5.42
N LEU A 215 13.67 21.52 6.21
CA LEU A 215 13.78 22.94 6.51
C LEU A 215 14.05 23.76 5.24
N GLN A 216 14.91 23.27 4.34
CA GLN A 216 15.19 23.91 3.05
C GLN A 216 13.98 24.03 2.12
N ARG A 217 13.07 23.04 2.12
CA ARG A 217 11.88 23.06 1.24
C ARG A 217 10.93 24.23 1.51
N GLU A 218 10.79 24.64 2.76
CA GLU A 218 9.87 25.73 3.16
C GLU A 218 10.59 27.05 3.49
N GLY A 219 11.88 27.00 3.84
CA GLY A 219 12.64 28.13 4.38
C GLY A 219 13.39 28.97 3.34
N GLN A 220 12.80 29.27 2.18
CA GLN A 220 13.52 30.02 1.13
C GLN A 220 14.04 31.40 1.59
N ASP A 221 13.42 31.99 2.62
CA ASP A 221 13.77 33.28 3.21
C ASP A 221 14.52 33.21 4.56
N ALA A 222 14.97 32.02 4.98
CA ALA A 222 15.73 31.82 6.21
C ALA A 222 17.10 31.18 5.94
N TYR A 223 18.04 31.35 6.87
CA TYR A 223 19.34 30.70 6.85
C TYR A 223 19.26 29.35 7.54
N GLN A 224 19.55 28.28 6.80
CA GLN A 224 19.61 26.93 7.36
C GLN A 224 21.05 26.55 7.67
N PHE A 225 21.25 25.94 8.83
CA PHE A 225 22.55 25.39 9.21
C PHE A 225 22.40 24.03 9.89
N CYS A 226 23.45 23.22 9.77
CA CYS A 226 23.61 21.99 10.53
C CYS A 226 25.09 21.82 10.89
N LEU A 227 25.36 21.70 12.18
CA LEU A 227 26.68 21.45 12.75
C LEU A 227 26.64 20.12 13.50
N GLN A 228 27.38 19.12 13.01
CA GLN A 228 27.46 17.81 13.63
C GLN A 228 28.92 17.37 13.77
N PRO A 229 29.54 17.57 14.95
CA PRO A 229 30.86 17.02 15.23
C PRO A 229 30.80 15.47 15.29
N PRO A 230 31.91 14.77 14.99
CA PRO A 230 31.95 13.32 15.06
C PRO A 230 31.65 12.82 16.48
N GLY A 231 30.61 11.99 16.63
CA GLY A 231 30.20 11.43 17.92
C GLY A 231 29.46 12.37 18.87
N ALA A 232 29.07 13.58 18.42
CA ALA A 232 28.33 14.57 19.22
C ALA A 232 26.91 14.81 18.67
N PRO A 233 25.99 15.40 19.49
CA PRO A 233 24.68 15.83 19.03
C PRO A 233 24.78 16.81 17.85
N ALA A 234 23.78 16.79 16.96
CA ALA A 234 23.70 17.70 15.82
C ALA A 234 22.96 18.97 16.20
N PHE A 235 23.54 20.14 15.93
CA PHE A 235 22.89 21.44 16.10
C PHE A 235 22.37 21.94 14.76
N ILE A 236 21.05 22.05 14.65
CA ILE A 236 20.35 22.38 13.42
C ILE A 236 19.57 23.67 13.65
N GLY A 237 19.48 24.56 12.66
CA GLY A 237 18.63 25.73 12.78
C GLY A 237 18.11 26.26 11.45
N ASN A 238 17.05 27.05 11.55
CA ASN A 238 16.39 27.75 10.44
C ASN A 238 16.18 29.22 10.82
N THR A 239 17.27 29.96 10.92
CA THR A 239 17.29 31.30 11.49
C THR A 239 16.89 32.36 10.47
N PRO A 240 15.97 33.28 10.80
CA PRO A 240 15.63 34.39 9.91
C PRO A 240 16.63 35.55 10.00
N GLU A 241 17.50 35.54 11.00
CA GLU A 241 18.34 36.67 11.40
C GLU A 241 19.79 36.48 10.97
N ARG A 242 20.22 37.33 10.05
CA ARG A 242 21.63 37.46 9.68
C ARG A 242 22.31 38.46 10.61
N LEU A 243 23.37 38.00 11.27
CA LEU A 243 24.23 38.84 12.08
C LEU A 243 25.03 39.80 11.18
N PHE A 244 25.74 39.26 10.19
CA PHE A 244 26.31 40.06 9.10
C PHE A 244 26.61 39.22 7.85
N HIS A 245 26.69 39.90 6.71
CA HIS A 245 27.29 39.41 5.47
C HIS A 245 28.33 40.42 5.02
N ARG A 246 29.53 39.93 4.77
CA ARG A 246 30.66 40.71 4.29
C ARG A 246 31.04 40.22 2.90
N LYS A 247 31.21 41.15 1.97
CA LYS A 247 31.81 40.92 0.65
C LYS A 247 32.90 41.97 0.41
N HIS A 248 34.16 41.55 0.43
CA HIS A 248 35.33 42.45 0.45
C HIS A 248 35.22 43.48 1.58
N LEU A 249 35.09 44.78 1.25
CA LEU A 249 34.91 45.85 2.23
C LEU A 249 33.43 46.17 2.52
N GLY A 250 32.48 45.64 1.75
CA GLY A 250 31.06 45.85 2.02
C GLY A 250 30.58 44.94 3.15
N VAL A 251 29.94 45.49 4.18
CA VAL A 251 29.30 44.72 5.26
C VAL A 251 27.83 45.09 5.38
N CYS A 252 26.96 44.10 5.55
CA CYS A 252 25.53 44.26 5.76
C CYS A 252 25.09 43.50 7.00
N SER A 253 24.29 44.12 7.86
CA SER A 253 23.64 43.50 9.01
C SER A 253 22.12 43.69 8.93
N GLU A 254 21.36 42.83 9.60
CA GLU A 254 19.89 42.86 9.61
C GLU A 254 19.39 43.09 11.03
N ALA A 255 18.57 44.11 11.23
CA ALA A 255 17.80 44.27 12.46
C ALA A 255 16.46 43.54 12.27
N LEU A 256 16.17 42.59 13.17
CA LEU A 256 14.93 41.83 13.19
C LEU A 256 14.38 41.82 14.62
N ALA A 257 13.15 42.29 14.80
CA ALA A 257 12.47 42.28 16.10
C ALA A 257 10.95 42.24 15.90
N ALA A 258 10.20 42.07 16.98
CA ALA A 258 8.74 42.02 17.01
C ALA A 258 8.11 40.95 16.10
N THR A 259 7.54 39.90 16.67
CA THR A 259 6.97 38.79 15.90
C THR A 259 5.45 38.81 15.91
N ARG A 260 4.82 38.55 14.77
CA ARG A 260 3.39 38.22 14.68
C ARG A 260 3.14 37.00 13.79
N PRO A 261 2.05 36.24 14.00
CA PRO A 261 1.65 35.18 13.09
C PRO A 261 1.28 35.75 11.70
N ARG A 262 1.27 34.88 10.69
CA ARG A 262 0.64 35.18 9.39
C ARG A 262 -0.87 34.97 9.49
N GLY A 263 -1.65 35.75 8.75
CA GLY A 263 -3.10 35.60 8.69
C GLY A 263 -3.55 34.41 7.82
N ASP A 264 -4.69 33.81 8.15
CA ASP A 264 -5.27 32.67 7.39
C ASP A 264 -5.78 33.09 6.00
N SER A 265 -5.95 34.39 5.77
CA SER A 265 -6.35 34.99 4.50
C SER A 265 -5.50 36.21 4.19
N ALA A 266 -5.40 36.59 2.90
CA ALA A 266 -4.61 37.75 2.48
C ALA A 266 -5.04 39.06 3.16
N VAL A 267 -6.34 39.21 3.46
CA VAL A 267 -6.88 40.40 4.14
C VAL A 267 -6.45 40.41 5.61
N SER A 268 -6.65 39.30 6.32
CA SER A 268 -6.21 39.16 7.72
C SER A 268 -4.70 39.31 7.86
N ASP A 269 -3.92 38.82 6.88
CA ASP A 269 -2.46 38.95 6.88
C ASP A 269 -2.00 40.40 6.73
N MET A 270 -2.70 41.19 5.91
CA MET A 270 -2.46 42.64 5.76
C MET A 270 -2.89 43.42 7.00
N GLU A 271 -3.95 43.01 7.69
CA GLU A 271 -4.37 43.64 8.96
C GLU A 271 -3.32 43.41 10.06
N ILE A 272 -2.80 42.19 10.20
CA ILE A 272 -1.75 41.87 11.17
C ILE A 272 -0.44 42.57 10.81
N GLU A 273 -0.10 42.69 9.53
CA GLU A 273 1.05 43.46 9.06
C GLU A 273 0.93 44.94 9.44
N ARG A 274 -0.25 45.52 9.25
CA ARG A 274 -0.53 46.90 9.61
C ARG A 274 -0.43 47.12 11.12
N ASP A 275 -1.02 46.22 11.91
CA ASP A 275 -0.93 46.23 13.37
C ASP A 275 0.54 46.21 13.83
N LEU A 276 1.34 45.29 13.27
CA LEU A 276 2.78 45.16 13.57
C LEU A 276 3.58 46.44 13.25
N LEU A 277 3.30 47.11 12.14
CA LEU A 277 3.97 48.37 11.76
C LEU A 277 3.64 49.54 12.68
N THR A 278 2.43 49.54 13.24
CA THR A 278 1.88 50.63 14.05
C THR A 278 1.99 50.43 15.56
N SER A 279 2.36 49.23 16.01
CA SER A 279 2.46 48.91 17.43
C SER A 279 3.61 49.69 18.10
N PRO A 280 3.33 50.51 19.12
CA PRO A 280 4.35 51.35 19.78
C PRO A 280 5.35 50.52 20.59
N LYS A 281 4.91 49.39 21.17
CA LYS A 281 5.76 48.46 21.90
C LYS A 281 6.76 47.77 20.95
N ASP A 282 6.26 47.27 19.84
CA ASP A 282 7.06 46.55 18.84
C ASP A 282 8.02 47.50 18.11
N ASP A 283 7.62 48.75 17.87
CA ASP A 283 8.50 49.79 17.33
C ASP A 283 9.61 50.17 18.31
N LEU A 284 9.31 50.25 19.61
CA LEU A 284 10.31 50.48 20.64
C LEU A 284 11.34 49.33 20.68
N GLU A 285 10.87 48.09 20.72
CA GLU A 285 11.73 46.90 20.67
C GLU A 285 12.63 46.91 19.42
N PHE A 286 12.05 47.17 18.25
CA PHE A 286 12.75 47.18 16.97
C PHE A 286 13.75 48.34 16.84
N SER A 287 13.38 49.54 17.29
CA SER A 287 14.25 50.72 17.22
C SER A 287 15.51 50.55 18.07
N ILE A 288 15.40 49.95 19.27
CA ILE A 288 16.54 49.67 20.12
C ILE A 288 17.52 48.71 19.43
N VAL A 289 17.00 47.64 18.82
CA VAL A 289 17.84 46.68 18.06
C VAL A 289 18.52 47.39 16.88
N ARG A 290 17.78 48.16 16.09
CA ARG A 290 18.29 48.85 14.90
C ARG A 290 19.37 49.87 15.24
N GLU A 291 19.10 50.77 16.20
CA GLU A 291 20.03 51.84 16.56
C GLU A 291 21.30 51.28 17.18
N LYS A 292 21.18 50.22 17.98
CA LYS A 292 22.36 49.61 18.59
C LYS A 292 23.25 48.89 17.56
N ILE A 293 22.66 48.18 16.60
CA ILE A 293 23.41 47.61 15.46
C ILE A 293 24.06 48.74 14.64
N ARG A 294 23.37 49.86 14.45
CA ARG A 294 23.93 51.04 13.76
C ARG A 294 25.13 51.62 14.49
N GLU A 295 25.06 51.77 15.81
CA GLU A 295 26.18 52.21 16.64
C GLU A 295 27.39 51.26 16.52
N GLN A 296 27.15 49.96 16.64
CA GLN A 296 28.18 48.92 16.54
C GLN A 296 28.85 48.92 15.16
N LEU A 297 28.07 49.05 14.08
CA LEU A 297 28.62 49.16 12.72
C LEU A 297 29.41 50.47 12.51
N ASN A 298 28.96 51.60 13.07
CA ASN A 298 29.71 52.87 12.96
C ASN A 298 31.06 52.83 13.67
N ALA A 299 31.24 51.95 14.66
CA ALA A 299 32.52 51.77 15.32
C ALA A 299 33.59 51.14 14.41
N ILE A 300 33.17 50.40 13.37
CA ILE A 300 34.05 49.63 12.46
C ILE A 300 33.98 50.05 10.99
N CYS A 301 32.94 50.78 10.58
CA CYS A 301 32.73 51.26 9.20
C CYS A 301 32.96 52.77 9.08
N ASP A 302 33.35 53.23 7.89
CA ASP A 302 33.47 54.68 7.59
C ASP A 302 32.10 55.37 7.50
N ARG A 303 31.11 54.64 6.98
CA ARG A 303 29.74 55.11 6.83
C ARG A 303 28.77 53.94 6.89
N VAL A 304 27.68 54.11 7.65
CA VAL A 304 26.58 53.14 7.72
C VAL A 304 25.30 53.77 7.17
N ILE A 305 24.63 53.04 6.28
CA ILE A 305 23.38 53.41 5.63
C ILE A 305 22.30 52.43 6.10
N VAL A 306 21.17 52.97 6.54
CA VAL A 306 20.01 52.18 6.95
C VAL A 306 18.93 52.30 5.87
N ARG A 307 18.64 51.21 5.14
CA ARG A 307 17.64 51.19 4.06
C ARG A 307 17.01 49.80 3.89
N PRO A 308 15.68 49.64 4.03
CA PRO A 308 14.71 50.62 4.52
C PRO A 308 14.85 50.86 6.04
N PRO A 309 14.38 51.99 6.59
CA PRO A 309 14.47 52.28 8.03
C PRO A 309 13.60 51.37 8.90
N LYS A 310 12.44 50.94 8.37
CA LYS A 310 11.51 49.99 8.97
C LYS A 310 10.60 49.44 7.88
N THR A 311 10.47 48.12 7.77
CA THR A 311 9.51 47.42 6.90
C THR A 311 9.11 46.10 7.56
N VAL A 312 8.09 45.42 7.02
CA VAL A 312 7.75 44.06 7.46
C VAL A 312 8.43 43.02 6.59
N ARG A 313 8.89 41.95 7.23
CA ARG A 313 9.47 40.79 6.60
C ARG A 313 8.61 39.57 6.89
N LYS A 314 7.98 39.02 5.86
CA LYS A 314 7.08 37.88 5.95
C LYS A 314 7.85 36.58 5.74
N LEU A 315 7.70 35.65 6.68
CA LEU A 315 8.12 34.25 6.57
C LEU A 315 6.88 33.36 6.41
N ALA A 316 7.09 32.05 6.25
CA ALA A 316 6.00 31.09 6.00
C ALA A 316 4.88 31.11 7.06
N ARG A 317 5.20 31.41 8.32
CA ARG A 317 4.26 31.36 9.46
C ARG A 317 4.23 32.57 10.37
N VAL A 318 5.27 33.39 10.30
CA VAL A 318 5.39 34.60 11.11
C VAL A 318 5.85 35.76 10.23
N GLN A 319 5.70 36.97 10.73
CA GLN A 319 6.21 38.19 10.14
C GLN A 319 6.89 39.05 11.22
N HIS A 320 7.89 39.81 10.80
CA HIS A 320 8.78 40.57 11.69
C HIS A 320 8.97 42.00 11.21
N LEU A 321 9.30 42.93 12.11
CA LEU A 321 9.88 44.21 11.72
C LEU A 321 11.34 43.98 11.27
N TYR A 322 11.70 44.63 10.17
CA TYR A 322 12.96 44.44 9.46
C TYR A 322 13.57 45.77 9.01
N SER A 323 14.89 45.87 9.13
CA SER A 323 15.71 46.92 8.54
C SER A 323 17.07 46.34 8.15
N GLN A 324 17.61 46.80 7.02
CA GLN A 324 18.96 46.44 6.59
C GLN A 324 19.91 47.61 6.85
N LEU A 325 21.05 47.31 7.46
CA LEU A 325 22.14 48.26 7.70
C LEU A 325 23.32 47.83 6.85
N ALA A 326 23.80 48.71 5.98
CA ALA A 326 24.94 48.46 5.10
C ALA A 326 26.04 49.49 5.37
N GLY A 327 27.29 49.05 5.45
CA GLY A 327 28.44 49.91 5.64
C GLY A 327 29.65 49.44 4.85
N GLN A 328 30.68 50.30 4.83
CA GLN A 328 31.98 49.97 4.25
C GLN A 328 33.03 49.91 5.37
N LEU A 329 33.66 48.75 5.51
CA LEU A 329 34.70 48.47 6.49
C LEU A 329 35.97 49.28 6.19
N ARG A 330 36.71 49.63 7.24
CA ARG A 330 37.98 50.39 7.13
C ARG A 330 39.12 49.54 6.56
N ARG A 331 39.13 48.23 6.82
CA ARG A 331 40.18 47.28 6.38
C ARG A 331 39.58 45.92 6.03
N GLU A 332 40.36 45.09 5.32
CA GLU A 332 39.93 43.75 4.90
C GLU A 332 40.14 42.65 5.97
N ASP A 333 40.88 42.92 7.05
CA ASP A 333 41.26 41.88 8.03
C ASP A 333 40.35 41.81 9.28
N ASP A 334 39.20 42.50 9.27
CA ASP A 334 38.40 42.79 10.46
C ASP A 334 37.31 41.72 10.80
N GLU A 335 37.39 40.47 10.32
CA GLU A 335 36.26 39.51 10.45
C GLU A 335 35.87 39.16 11.90
N PHE A 336 36.86 39.05 12.79
CA PHE A 336 36.63 38.82 14.22
C PHE A 336 36.22 40.10 14.95
N ASP A 337 36.66 41.27 14.48
CA ASP A 337 36.25 42.57 15.01
C ASP A 337 34.78 42.85 14.69
N ILE A 338 34.30 42.46 13.49
CA ILE A 338 32.87 42.51 13.13
C ILE A 338 32.06 41.60 14.06
N LEU A 339 32.50 40.37 14.28
CA LEU A 339 31.82 39.43 15.19
C LEU A 339 31.78 39.98 16.63
N THR A 340 32.90 40.48 17.13
CA THR A 340 33.02 41.01 18.50
C THR A 340 32.21 42.30 18.68
N ALA A 341 32.11 43.12 17.63
CA ALA A 341 31.31 44.34 17.66
C ALA A 341 29.80 44.06 17.63
N LEU A 342 29.35 43.08 16.85
CA LEU A 342 27.92 42.81 16.62
C LEU A 342 27.31 41.75 17.54
N HIS A 343 28.11 40.88 18.15
CA HIS A 343 27.64 39.82 19.04
C HIS A 343 28.10 40.06 20.50
N PRO A 344 27.21 39.91 21.51
CA PRO A 344 25.80 39.56 21.42
C PRO A 344 24.94 40.65 20.78
N THR A 345 24.05 40.25 19.86
CA THR A 345 23.08 41.17 19.27
C THR A 345 22.03 41.56 20.32
N PRO A 346 21.54 42.81 20.32
CA PRO A 346 20.43 43.23 21.19
C PRO A 346 19.18 42.35 21.02
N ALA A 347 18.98 41.75 19.85
CA ALA A 347 17.85 40.86 19.56
C ALA A 347 17.86 39.54 20.34
N VAL A 348 19.01 39.13 20.92
CA VAL A 348 19.13 37.90 21.71
C VAL A 348 19.57 38.11 23.15
N CYS A 349 20.19 39.24 23.46
CA CYS A 349 20.62 39.58 24.81
C CYS A 349 19.71 40.64 25.44
N GLY A 350 19.34 41.68 24.70
CA GLY A 350 18.78 42.92 25.22
C GLY A 350 19.83 44.02 25.34
N CYS A 351 19.46 45.15 25.98
CA CYS A 351 20.31 46.32 26.13
C CYS A 351 20.01 47.04 27.46
N PRO A 352 21.02 47.49 28.24
CA PRO A 352 22.46 47.33 28.06
C PRO A 352 22.93 45.86 28.13
N VAL A 353 23.90 45.50 27.28
CA VAL A 353 24.32 44.09 27.07
C VAL A 353 24.86 43.44 28.35
N ASP A 354 25.65 44.17 29.15
CA ASP A 354 26.27 43.62 30.37
C ASP A 354 25.23 43.33 31.47
N GLU A 355 24.30 44.26 31.68
CA GLU A 355 23.19 44.09 32.64
C GLU A 355 22.26 42.96 32.22
N ALA A 356 21.89 42.95 30.94
CA ALA A 356 21.01 41.93 30.37
C ALA A 356 21.63 40.52 30.47
N ARG A 357 22.95 40.39 30.23
CA ARG A 357 23.66 39.11 30.35
C ARG A 357 23.70 38.58 31.79
N LEU A 358 23.90 39.47 32.77
CA LEU A 358 23.85 39.10 34.19
C LEU A 358 22.44 38.66 34.58
N LEU A 359 21.42 39.38 34.11
CA LEU A 359 20.02 39.06 34.37
C LEU A 359 19.60 37.72 33.75
N ILE A 360 19.98 37.45 32.50
CA ILE A 360 19.75 36.16 31.82
C ILE A 360 20.39 35.01 32.62
N LYS A 361 21.65 35.19 33.04
CA LYS A 361 22.37 34.17 33.83
C LYS A 361 21.72 33.88 35.18
N GLN A 362 21.02 34.86 35.76
CA GLN A 362 20.30 34.69 37.03
C GLN A 362 18.90 34.06 36.86
N ILE A 363 18.21 34.39 35.76
CA ILE A 363 16.81 33.99 35.55
C ILE A 363 16.68 32.63 34.85
N GLU A 364 17.53 32.33 33.87
CA GLU A 364 17.39 31.10 33.07
C GLU A 364 17.93 29.88 33.81
N SER A 365 17.11 28.82 33.86
CA SER A 365 17.46 27.55 34.53
C SER A 365 18.32 26.61 33.67
N PHE A 366 18.80 27.07 32.51
CA PHE A 366 19.57 26.26 31.56
C PHE A 366 20.67 27.09 30.89
N ASP A 367 21.73 26.41 30.44
CA ASP A 367 22.77 27.03 29.63
C ASP A 367 22.32 27.11 28.17
N ARG A 368 22.45 28.28 27.54
CA ARG A 368 22.11 28.47 26.13
C ARG A 368 23.05 27.68 25.20
N GLY A 369 24.27 27.36 25.62
CA GLY A 369 25.20 26.57 24.81
C GLY A 369 25.45 27.21 23.44
N MET A 370 25.08 26.51 22.35
CA MET A 370 25.15 27.05 20.98
C MET A 370 23.95 27.94 20.59
N TYR A 371 22.85 27.91 21.36
CA TYR A 371 21.68 28.74 21.11
C TYR A 371 22.03 30.23 21.27
N ALA A 372 21.52 31.04 20.34
CA ALA A 372 21.82 32.48 20.20
C ALA A 372 23.27 32.83 19.84
N GLY A 373 24.18 31.86 19.68
CA GLY A 373 25.57 32.11 19.24
C GLY A 373 25.68 32.42 17.74
N PRO A 374 26.80 32.99 17.27
CA PRO A 374 27.05 33.23 15.85
C PRO A 374 27.34 31.92 15.12
N VAL A 375 26.66 31.69 13.99
CA VAL A 375 26.76 30.47 13.17
C VAL A 375 26.92 30.87 11.71
N GLY A 376 28.03 30.46 11.07
CA GLY A 376 28.37 30.94 9.73
C GLY A 376 29.70 30.43 9.22
N TYR A 377 30.20 31.04 8.14
CA TYR A 377 31.45 30.67 7.50
C TYR A 377 32.31 31.89 7.14
N PHE A 378 33.62 31.65 7.04
CA PHE A 378 34.59 32.57 6.46
C PHE A 378 35.11 32.02 5.13
N GLY A 379 34.92 32.75 4.04
CA GLY A 379 35.33 32.41 2.67
C GLY A 379 36.46 33.28 2.08
N GLY A 380 36.99 34.26 2.83
CA GLY A 380 38.20 35.01 2.48
C GLY A 380 37.84 36.30 1.75
N GLY A 381 37.23 36.20 0.56
CA GLY A 381 36.60 37.34 -0.12
C GLY A 381 35.17 37.62 0.34
N GLU A 382 34.56 36.68 1.05
CA GLU A 382 33.18 36.74 1.53
C GLU A 382 33.03 36.00 2.85
N SER A 383 32.23 36.50 3.78
CA SER A 383 31.86 35.82 5.02
C SER A 383 30.40 36.12 5.37
N GLU A 384 29.71 35.13 5.93
CA GLU A 384 28.31 35.29 6.34
C GLU A 384 28.07 34.58 7.66
N PHE A 385 27.52 35.31 8.63
CA PHE A 385 27.16 34.82 9.95
C PHE A 385 25.71 35.16 10.25
N SER A 386 25.01 34.17 10.79
CA SER A 386 23.65 34.28 11.28
C SER A 386 23.61 34.00 12.78
N VAL A 387 22.50 34.33 13.42
CA VAL A 387 22.30 34.07 14.85
C VAL A 387 21.66 32.69 15.02
N GLY A 388 22.20 31.86 15.91
CA GLY A 388 21.79 30.48 16.18
C GLY A 388 20.44 30.32 16.88
N ILE A 389 19.41 31.05 16.42
CA ILE A 389 18.02 30.99 16.87
C ILE A 389 17.17 30.11 15.94
N ARG A 390 15.95 29.74 16.36
CA ARG A 390 15.11 28.76 15.65
C ARG A 390 15.85 27.44 15.42
N SER A 391 16.53 27.02 16.48
CA SER A 391 17.49 25.94 16.45
C SER A 391 17.10 24.83 17.41
N ALA A 392 17.59 23.64 17.09
CA ALA A 392 17.40 22.43 17.86
C ALA A 392 18.73 21.70 18.01
N LEU A 393 18.95 21.13 19.19
CA LEU A 393 20.01 20.19 19.45
C LEU A 393 19.43 18.78 19.40
N VAL A 394 19.89 17.97 18.44
CA VAL A 394 19.37 16.64 18.13
C VAL A 394 20.35 15.59 18.62
N GLU A 395 19.89 14.74 19.53
CA GLU A 395 20.71 13.70 20.13
C GLU A 395 20.12 12.32 19.88
N LYS A 396 20.98 11.42 19.42
CA LYS A 396 20.60 10.04 19.09
C LYS A 396 20.08 9.32 20.34
N GLY A 397 18.88 8.77 20.27
CA GLY A 397 18.19 8.08 21.37
C GLY A 397 17.62 8.97 22.49
N LEU A 398 17.77 10.30 22.42
CA LEU A 398 17.37 11.23 23.48
C LEU A 398 16.40 12.33 23.04
N GLY A 399 16.13 12.42 21.72
CA GLY A 399 15.17 13.33 21.11
C GLY A 399 15.79 14.65 20.63
N ALA A 400 15.02 15.73 20.65
CA ALA A 400 15.47 17.07 20.26
C ALA A 400 15.19 18.11 21.36
N LEU A 401 16.16 18.97 21.64
CA LEU A 401 16.03 20.16 22.49
C LEU A 401 15.84 21.39 21.58
N ILE A 402 14.65 21.99 21.60
CA ILE A 402 14.31 23.16 20.79
C ILE A 402 14.37 24.42 21.66
N TYR A 403 14.92 25.50 21.10
CA TYR A 403 15.06 26.77 21.79
C TYR A 403 14.29 27.89 21.08
N ALA A 404 13.64 28.75 21.86
CA ALA A 404 13.03 29.98 21.38
C ALA A 404 13.16 31.08 22.45
N GLY A 405 13.22 32.34 22.01
CA GLY A 405 13.35 33.49 22.91
C GLY A 405 12.43 34.64 22.52
N THR A 406 12.16 35.51 23.48
CA THR A 406 11.29 36.68 23.32
C THR A 406 11.86 37.88 24.07
N GLY A 407 11.68 39.07 23.50
CA GLY A 407 12.13 40.33 24.08
C GLY A 407 11.11 40.87 25.07
N ILE A 408 11.55 41.18 26.29
CA ILE A 408 10.72 41.76 27.34
C ILE A 408 11.05 43.24 27.46
N VAL A 409 10.07 44.09 27.16
CA VAL A 409 10.14 45.55 27.25
C VAL A 409 9.04 46.09 28.17
N SER A 410 9.15 47.36 28.55
CA SER A 410 8.09 48.12 29.20
C SER A 410 6.79 48.01 28.40
N GLY A 411 5.74 47.40 28.96
CA GLY A 411 4.46 47.16 28.27
C GLY A 411 4.27 45.76 27.67
N SER A 412 5.21 44.83 27.86
CA SER A 412 5.01 43.41 27.52
C SER A 412 3.93 42.73 28.39
N ASP A 413 3.04 41.97 27.75
CA ASP A 413 2.03 41.13 28.40
C ASP A 413 2.48 39.66 28.41
N SER A 414 2.53 39.05 29.59
CA SER A 414 3.05 37.68 29.77
C SER A 414 2.37 36.63 28.90
N SER A 415 1.05 36.75 28.65
CA SER A 415 0.31 35.77 27.85
C SER A 415 0.62 35.88 26.36
N SER A 416 0.75 37.12 25.86
CA SER A 416 1.11 37.42 24.48
C SER A 416 2.55 36.99 24.16
N GLU A 417 3.48 37.22 25.10
CA GLU A 417 4.88 36.77 24.99
C GLU A 417 5.00 35.24 24.96
N TRP A 418 4.20 34.54 25.77
CA TRP A 418 4.19 33.08 25.80
C TRP A 418 3.64 32.49 24.49
N ASN A 419 2.57 33.06 23.96
CA ASN A 419 2.01 32.68 22.66
C ASN A 419 3.00 32.93 21.52
N GLU A 420 3.77 34.03 21.59
CA GLU A 420 4.87 34.26 20.67
C GLU A 420 5.90 33.12 20.76
N LEU A 421 6.38 32.75 21.95
CA LEU A 421 7.31 31.63 22.12
C LEU A 421 6.79 30.29 21.55
N ASP A 422 5.52 29.96 21.77
CA ASP A 422 4.91 28.74 21.23
C ASP A 422 4.79 28.79 19.70
N LEU A 423 4.37 29.93 19.13
CA LEU A 423 4.43 30.16 17.69
C LEU A 423 5.85 29.97 17.17
N LYS A 424 6.85 30.42 17.95
CA LYS A 424 8.25 30.34 17.56
C LYS A 424 8.79 28.91 17.55
N ILE A 425 8.38 28.08 18.49
CA ILE A 425 8.74 26.65 18.61
C ILE A 425 8.00 25.80 17.57
N SER A 426 6.73 26.12 17.28
CA SER A 426 5.88 25.34 16.35
C SER A 426 6.46 25.20 14.94
N GLN A 427 7.29 26.16 14.51
CA GLN A 427 8.00 26.12 13.23
C GLN A 427 8.99 24.95 13.16
N THR A 428 9.64 24.66 14.29
CA THR A 428 10.65 23.62 14.43
C THR A 428 10.01 22.28 14.81
N GLU A 429 8.98 22.29 15.66
CA GLU A 429 8.28 21.10 16.17
C GLU A 429 7.45 20.35 15.13
N LYS A 430 6.61 21.04 14.33
CA LYS A 430 5.68 20.37 13.40
C LYS A 430 6.39 19.49 12.35
N LYS A 431 7.66 19.76 12.09
CA LYS A 431 8.48 19.04 11.09
C LYS A 431 9.08 17.74 11.61
N ILE A 432 9.13 17.58 12.94
CA ILE A 432 9.51 16.33 13.61
C ILE A 432 8.29 15.39 13.60
N THR A 433 7.11 15.91 13.93
CA THR A 433 5.84 15.15 13.94
C THR A 433 5.32 14.77 12.56
N GLU A 434 5.68 15.52 11.51
CA GLU A 434 5.41 15.15 10.11
C GLU A 434 6.25 13.97 9.59
N GLU A 435 7.04 13.28 10.42
CA GLU A 435 7.50 11.92 10.10
C GLU A 435 6.33 10.95 9.83
N GLU A 436 5.12 11.21 10.36
CA GLU A 436 3.97 10.32 10.16
C GLU A 436 3.11 10.64 8.92
N ASP A 437 3.21 11.83 8.30
CA ASP A 437 2.28 12.26 7.23
C ASP A 437 2.92 12.46 5.84
N ASP A 438 4.24 12.32 5.66
CA ASP A 438 4.90 12.33 4.33
C ASP A 438 5.00 10.91 3.71
N GLU A 439 3.95 10.08 3.89
CA GLU A 439 3.63 9.10 2.86
C GLU A 439 3.27 9.88 1.60
N SER A 440 4.21 9.96 0.65
CA SER A 440 4.04 10.43 -0.73
C SER A 440 2.57 10.62 -1.10
N LYS A 441 2.07 11.85 -1.06
CA LYS A 441 0.64 12.18 -1.24
C LYS A 441 0.06 11.33 -2.37
N ILE A 442 -0.72 10.30 -2.03
CA ILE A 442 -1.13 9.28 -2.99
C ILE A 442 -1.99 9.97 -4.05
N ILE A 443 -1.50 10.03 -5.30
CA ILE A 443 -2.22 10.68 -6.40
C ILE A 443 -3.24 9.69 -6.95
N TYR A 444 -4.47 9.76 -6.45
CA TYR A 444 -5.59 8.99 -6.99
C TYR A 444 -5.99 9.52 -8.37
N ARG A 445 -5.83 8.67 -9.39
CA ARG A 445 -6.20 9.00 -10.78
C ARG A 445 -7.59 8.49 -11.18
N GLY A 446 -8.25 7.72 -10.30
CA GLY A 446 -9.64 7.27 -10.42
C GLY A 446 -9.99 6.78 -11.83
N TRP A 447 -10.91 7.49 -12.49
CA TRP A 447 -11.45 7.14 -13.81
C TRP A 447 -10.40 7.01 -14.93
N LYS A 448 -9.27 7.72 -14.86
CA LYS A 448 -8.21 7.59 -15.89
C LYS A 448 -7.57 6.19 -15.91
N VAL A 449 -7.68 5.46 -14.80
CA VAL A 449 -7.11 4.13 -14.61
C VAL A 449 -8.11 3.03 -14.97
N MET A 450 -9.41 3.34 -14.95
CA MET A 450 -10.48 2.36 -15.08
C MET A 450 -10.48 1.55 -16.39
N PRO A 451 -10.18 2.14 -17.58
CA PRO A 451 -10.09 1.35 -18.81
C PRO A 451 -9.08 0.20 -18.73
N PHE A 452 -7.99 0.38 -17.99
CA PHE A 452 -6.97 -0.65 -17.82
C PHE A 452 -7.42 -1.77 -16.89
N ILE A 453 -8.10 -1.42 -15.79
CA ILE A 453 -8.56 -2.41 -14.79
C ILE A 453 -9.77 -3.20 -15.30
N ILE A 454 -10.79 -2.49 -15.79
CA ILE A 454 -12.00 -3.12 -16.34
C ILE A 454 -11.69 -3.89 -17.62
N GLY A 455 -10.85 -3.32 -18.49
CA GLY A 455 -10.38 -4.00 -19.69
C GLY A 455 -9.64 -5.29 -19.36
N ASN A 456 -8.66 -5.22 -18.44
CA ASN A 456 -7.97 -6.40 -17.94
C ASN A 456 -8.95 -7.45 -17.40
N GLU A 457 -9.86 -7.07 -16.50
CA GLU A 457 -10.84 -7.98 -15.91
C GLU A 457 -11.71 -8.64 -16.99
N THR A 458 -12.20 -7.89 -17.96
CA THR A 458 -13.08 -8.40 -19.02
C THR A 458 -12.36 -9.48 -19.85
N PHE A 459 -11.13 -9.20 -20.29
CA PHE A 459 -10.32 -10.12 -21.08
C PHE A 459 -9.87 -11.35 -20.27
N GLU A 460 -9.52 -11.15 -19.01
CA GLU A 460 -9.21 -12.21 -18.07
C GLU A 460 -10.40 -13.17 -17.91
N LYS A 461 -11.61 -12.65 -17.69
CA LYS A 461 -12.80 -13.49 -17.50
C LYS A 461 -13.14 -14.27 -18.74
N LEU A 462 -13.08 -13.63 -19.91
CA LEU A 462 -13.26 -14.33 -21.19
C LEU A 462 -12.27 -15.50 -21.34
N GLY A 463 -11.01 -15.29 -20.95
CA GLY A 463 -9.96 -16.30 -20.99
C GLY A 463 -10.15 -17.45 -19.99
N ILE A 464 -10.30 -17.15 -18.69
CA ILE A 464 -10.42 -18.19 -17.65
C ILE A 464 -11.72 -18.97 -17.80
N VAL A 465 -12.86 -18.28 -17.94
CA VAL A 465 -14.16 -18.94 -18.10
C VAL A 465 -14.16 -19.75 -19.39
N GLY A 466 -13.55 -19.24 -20.46
CA GLY A 466 -13.48 -19.92 -21.75
C GLY A 466 -12.67 -21.20 -21.66
N SER A 467 -11.56 -21.17 -20.92
CA SER A 467 -10.69 -22.35 -20.75
C SER A 467 -11.27 -23.41 -19.80
N SER A 468 -12.04 -22.99 -18.79
CA SER A 468 -12.51 -23.87 -17.71
C SER A 468 -13.94 -24.39 -17.90
N SER A 469 -14.84 -23.63 -18.51
CA SER A 469 -16.27 -23.96 -18.62
C SER A 469 -16.56 -25.24 -19.42
N ASN A 470 -15.74 -25.52 -20.43
CA ASN A 470 -15.90 -26.70 -21.29
C ASN A 470 -14.88 -27.81 -21.00
N LEU A 471 -14.15 -27.69 -19.89
CA LEU A 471 -13.02 -28.57 -19.57
C LEU A 471 -13.46 -30.03 -19.38
N VAL A 472 -14.64 -30.28 -18.79
CA VAL A 472 -15.21 -31.64 -18.66
C VAL A 472 -15.39 -32.30 -20.04
N ILE A 473 -15.87 -31.55 -21.04
CA ILE A 473 -16.02 -32.07 -22.40
C ILE A 473 -14.66 -32.27 -23.05
N TYR A 474 -13.71 -31.35 -22.85
CA TYR A 474 -12.36 -31.49 -23.35
C TYR A 474 -11.68 -32.78 -22.85
N LEU A 475 -11.77 -33.05 -21.54
CA LEU A 475 -11.16 -34.23 -20.93
C LEU A 475 -11.81 -35.54 -21.41
N THR A 476 -13.12 -35.55 -21.62
CA THR A 476 -13.84 -36.75 -22.08
C THR A 476 -13.67 -37.01 -23.58
N THR A 477 -13.56 -35.97 -24.41
CA THR A 477 -13.51 -36.10 -25.88
C THR A 477 -12.11 -36.10 -26.47
N VAL A 478 -11.16 -35.35 -25.90
CA VAL A 478 -9.78 -35.23 -26.40
C VAL A 478 -8.82 -36.09 -25.60
N PHE A 479 -8.91 -36.06 -24.27
CA PHE A 479 -8.07 -36.88 -23.39
C PHE A 479 -8.61 -38.30 -23.17
N ASN A 480 -9.74 -38.65 -23.78
CA ASN A 480 -10.37 -39.96 -23.68
C ASN A 480 -10.64 -40.42 -22.22
N MET A 481 -10.79 -39.50 -21.27
CA MET A 481 -11.08 -39.85 -19.87
C MET A 481 -12.53 -40.30 -19.69
N LYS A 482 -12.76 -41.12 -18.66
CA LYS A 482 -14.10 -41.48 -18.17
C LYS A 482 -14.85 -40.25 -17.64
N SER A 483 -16.17 -40.20 -17.78
CA SER A 483 -17.01 -39.06 -17.38
C SER A 483 -16.86 -38.71 -15.90
N ILE A 484 -16.79 -39.74 -15.03
CA ILE A 484 -16.58 -39.55 -13.59
C ILE A 484 -15.17 -39.02 -13.31
N THR A 485 -14.13 -39.61 -13.91
CA THR A 485 -12.75 -39.16 -13.73
C THR A 485 -12.57 -37.71 -14.20
N ALA A 486 -13.16 -37.34 -15.34
CA ALA A 486 -13.14 -35.98 -15.86
C ALA A 486 -13.84 -34.99 -14.91
N ALA A 487 -15.04 -35.34 -14.41
CA ALA A 487 -15.75 -34.53 -13.43
C ALA A 487 -14.93 -34.34 -12.14
N THR A 488 -14.32 -35.42 -11.63
CA THR A 488 -13.45 -35.36 -10.44
C THR A 488 -12.22 -34.47 -10.67
N VAL A 489 -11.56 -34.55 -11.83
CA VAL A 489 -10.42 -33.68 -12.17
C VAL A 489 -10.84 -32.21 -12.23
N VAL A 490 -11.97 -31.88 -12.86
CA VAL A 490 -12.48 -30.50 -12.93
C VAL A 490 -12.87 -29.98 -11.54
N ASN A 491 -13.48 -30.81 -10.71
CA ASN A 491 -13.79 -30.47 -9.33
C ASN A 491 -12.52 -30.27 -8.48
N ILE A 492 -11.47 -31.07 -8.67
CA ILE A 492 -10.18 -30.86 -8.01
C ILE A 492 -9.54 -29.55 -8.46
N TYR A 493 -9.58 -29.25 -9.77
CA TYR A 493 -9.10 -27.98 -10.32
C TYR A 493 -9.86 -26.79 -9.72
N SER A 494 -11.20 -26.84 -9.72
CA SER A 494 -12.07 -25.81 -9.13
C SER A 494 -11.82 -25.64 -7.63
N GLY A 495 -11.76 -26.77 -6.90
CA GLY A 495 -11.48 -26.81 -5.47
C GLY A 495 -10.16 -26.13 -5.12
N THR A 496 -9.08 -26.54 -5.79
CA THR A 496 -7.74 -26.01 -5.55
C THR A 496 -7.63 -24.53 -5.94
N SER A 497 -8.24 -24.12 -7.06
CA SER A 497 -8.28 -22.72 -7.49
C SER A 497 -8.97 -21.82 -6.47
N ASN A 498 -10.05 -22.30 -5.87
CA ASN A 498 -10.82 -21.59 -4.86
C ASN A 498 -10.08 -21.52 -3.50
N PHE A 499 -9.45 -22.60 -3.04
CA PHE A 499 -8.61 -22.53 -1.83
C PHE A 499 -7.35 -21.67 -2.02
N GLY A 500 -6.83 -21.63 -3.25
CA GLY A 500 -5.71 -20.76 -3.63
C GLY A 500 -5.96 -19.28 -3.34
N THR A 501 -7.23 -18.83 -3.27
CA THR A 501 -7.55 -17.43 -2.95
C THR A 501 -7.15 -17.04 -1.53
N ILE A 502 -7.26 -17.92 -0.54
CA ILE A 502 -6.79 -17.63 0.83
C ILE A 502 -5.28 -17.46 0.85
N VAL A 503 -4.55 -18.36 0.18
CA VAL A 503 -3.08 -18.30 0.12
C VAL A 503 -2.64 -17.01 -0.57
N ALA A 504 -3.28 -16.68 -1.70
CA ALA A 504 -2.99 -15.44 -2.41
C ALA A 504 -3.34 -14.18 -1.60
N ALA A 505 -4.49 -14.15 -0.92
CA ALA A 505 -4.87 -13.05 -0.05
C ALA A 505 -3.87 -12.87 1.09
N PHE A 506 -3.44 -13.97 1.74
CA PHE A 506 -2.42 -13.93 2.77
C PHE A 506 -1.07 -13.39 2.27
N LEU A 507 -0.59 -13.89 1.12
CA LEU A 507 0.67 -13.43 0.52
C LEU A 507 0.59 -11.97 0.06
N CYS A 508 -0.55 -11.56 -0.48
CA CYS A 508 -0.86 -10.19 -0.87
C CYS A 508 -0.80 -9.24 0.33
N ASP A 509 -1.58 -9.53 1.37
CA ASP A 509 -1.77 -8.63 2.51
C ASP A 509 -0.57 -8.64 3.47
N SER A 510 0.26 -9.69 3.47
CA SER A 510 1.42 -9.81 4.37
C SER A 510 2.75 -9.42 3.73
N TYR A 511 2.98 -9.70 2.44
CA TYR A 511 4.32 -9.62 1.85
C TYR A 511 4.40 -8.80 0.57
N PHE A 512 3.56 -9.10 -0.43
CA PHE A 512 3.80 -8.62 -1.80
C PHE A 512 3.01 -7.37 -2.19
N GLY A 513 1.84 -7.15 -1.58
CA GLY A 513 0.87 -6.14 -2.00
C GLY A 513 0.10 -6.55 -3.26
N ARG A 514 -1.07 -5.91 -3.45
CA ARG A 514 -2.07 -6.29 -4.47
C ARG A 514 -1.53 -6.29 -5.90
N TYR A 515 -0.80 -5.24 -6.28
CA TYR A 515 -0.25 -5.11 -7.63
C TYR A 515 0.74 -6.22 -8.01
N LYS A 516 1.66 -6.58 -7.11
CA LYS A 516 2.67 -7.61 -7.38
C LYS A 516 2.04 -8.99 -7.47
N THR A 517 1.13 -9.32 -6.55
CA THR A 517 0.38 -10.59 -6.57
C THR A 517 -0.41 -10.73 -7.86
N LEU A 518 -1.13 -9.67 -8.27
CA LEU A 518 -1.93 -9.67 -9.49
C LEU A 518 -1.06 -9.84 -10.75
N SER A 519 0.12 -9.20 -10.78
CA SER A 519 1.09 -9.34 -11.88
C SER A 519 1.54 -10.80 -12.05
N VAL A 520 1.92 -11.47 -10.97
CA VAL A 520 2.34 -12.89 -11.01
C VAL A 520 1.19 -13.78 -11.42
N ALA A 521 -0.01 -13.54 -10.88
CA ALA A 521 -1.19 -14.34 -11.15
C ALA A 521 -1.63 -14.24 -12.63
N MET A 522 -1.59 -13.05 -13.21
CA MET A 522 -1.90 -12.85 -14.62
C MET A 522 -0.93 -13.56 -15.56
N ILE A 523 0.39 -13.46 -15.28
CA ILE A 523 1.40 -14.16 -16.07
C ILE A 523 1.22 -15.68 -15.94
N ALA A 524 0.96 -16.19 -14.73
CA ALA A 524 0.69 -17.60 -14.51
C ALA A 524 -0.56 -18.07 -15.28
N CYS A 525 -1.62 -17.27 -15.30
CA CYS A 525 -2.84 -17.58 -16.03
C CYS A 525 -2.64 -17.60 -17.55
N PHE A 526 -1.89 -16.63 -18.09
CA PHE A 526 -1.51 -16.60 -19.49
C PHE A 526 -0.71 -17.85 -19.87
N LEU A 527 0.34 -18.17 -19.12
CA LEU A 527 1.16 -19.36 -19.36
C LEU A 527 0.34 -20.65 -19.23
N GLY A 528 -0.58 -20.73 -18.26
CA GLY A 528 -1.49 -21.87 -18.11
C GLY A 528 -2.45 -22.02 -19.28
N SER A 529 -2.96 -20.92 -19.82
CA SER A 529 -3.86 -20.93 -20.99
C SER A 529 -3.12 -21.34 -22.26
N VAL A 530 -1.88 -20.85 -22.46
CA VAL A 530 -1.00 -21.30 -23.55
C VAL A 530 -0.66 -22.79 -23.40
N ALA A 531 -0.33 -23.24 -22.20
CA ALA A 531 -0.06 -24.65 -21.94
C ALA A 531 -1.29 -25.52 -22.25
N MET A 532 -2.50 -25.08 -21.88
CA MET A 532 -3.74 -25.75 -22.26
C MET A 532 -3.92 -25.80 -23.78
N ASP A 533 -3.70 -24.71 -24.50
CA ASP A 533 -3.80 -24.67 -25.97
C ASP A 533 -2.80 -25.63 -26.64
N LEU A 534 -1.56 -25.67 -26.14
CA LEU A 534 -0.54 -26.61 -26.63
C LEU A 534 -0.99 -28.07 -26.50
N THR A 535 -1.78 -28.42 -25.49
CA THR A 535 -2.35 -29.78 -25.39
C THR A 535 -3.33 -30.13 -26.50
N ALA A 536 -3.92 -29.14 -27.18
CA ALA A 536 -4.83 -29.35 -28.32
C ALA A 536 -4.14 -29.17 -29.67
N VAL A 537 -3.04 -28.41 -29.74
CA VAL A 537 -2.28 -28.17 -30.99
C VAL A 537 -1.28 -29.31 -31.27
N ILE A 538 -0.63 -29.83 -30.23
CA ILE A 538 0.42 -30.84 -30.38
C ILE A 538 -0.20 -32.24 -30.18
N ASN A 539 -0.32 -32.99 -31.28
CA ASN A 539 -0.89 -34.34 -31.29
C ASN A 539 -0.20 -35.36 -30.36
N GLN A 540 1.02 -35.07 -29.88
CA GLN A 540 1.77 -35.93 -28.96
C GLN A 540 1.37 -35.69 -27.49
N LEU A 541 0.78 -34.52 -27.18
CA LEU A 541 0.39 -34.12 -25.82
C LEU A 541 -1.03 -34.57 -25.43
N HIS A 542 -1.76 -35.22 -26.34
CA HIS A 542 -3.04 -35.86 -26.07
C HIS A 542 -3.11 -37.23 -26.75
N PRO A 543 -3.95 -38.18 -26.27
CA PRO A 543 -4.05 -39.49 -26.88
C PRO A 543 -4.64 -39.41 -28.30
N ALA A 544 -4.37 -40.45 -29.10
CA ALA A 544 -4.92 -40.54 -30.45
C ALA A 544 -6.46 -40.54 -30.41
N LYS A 545 -7.07 -39.98 -31.46
CA LYS A 545 -8.53 -39.94 -31.60
C LYS A 545 -9.10 -41.35 -31.58
N CYS A 546 -10.15 -41.55 -30.80
CA CYS A 546 -10.96 -42.76 -30.82
C CYS A 546 -11.46 -43.10 -32.22
N ALA A 547 -11.36 -44.36 -32.63
CA ALA A 547 -12.02 -44.84 -33.85
C ALA A 547 -13.55 -44.70 -33.70
N LYS A 548 -14.25 -44.39 -34.80
CA LYS A 548 -15.71 -44.22 -34.81
C LYS A 548 -16.49 -45.55 -34.75
N GLU A 549 -15.80 -46.68 -34.72
CA GLU A 549 -16.42 -48.00 -34.73
C GLU A 549 -16.95 -48.41 -33.35
N ILE A 550 -18.17 -48.94 -33.34
CA ILE A 550 -18.89 -49.43 -32.17
C ILE A 550 -18.12 -50.63 -31.59
N GLY A 551 -17.56 -50.48 -30.39
CA GLY A 551 -16.83 -51.54 -29.69
C GLY A 551 -15.29 -51.37 -29.62
N SER A 552 -14.72 -50.34 -30.24
CA SER A 552 -13.28 -50.07 -30.15
C SER A 552 -12.84 -49.57 -28.77
N VAL A 553 -11.86 -50.25 -28.14
CA VAL A 553 -11.28 -49.85 -26.85
C VAL A 553 -10.33 -48.68 -27.07
N CYS A 554 -10.80 -47.47 -26.73
CA CYS A 554 -9.96 -46.28 -26.80
C CYS A 554 -8.90 -46.24 -25.72
N LYS A 555 -7.65 -46.00 -26.15
CA LYS A 555 -6.52 -45.81 -25.24
C LYS A 555 -6.67 -44.51 -24.45
N GLY A 556 -6.55 -44.61 -23.13
CA GLY A 556 -6.49 -43.46 -22.23
C GLY A 556 -5.20 -42.65 -22.39
N PRO A 557 -5.10 -41.50 -21.69
CA PRO A 557 -3.94 -40.63 -21.79
C PRO A 557 -2.71 -41.27 -21.12
N SER A 558 -1.53 -41.01 -21.66
CA SER A 558 -0.28 -41.47 -21.04
C SER A 558 0.08 -40.63 -19.80
N ILE A 559 0.95 -41.16 -18.95
CA ILE A 559 1.42 -40.44 -17.74
C ILE A 559 2.01 -39.08 -18.11
N VAL A 560 2.80 -38.98 -19.18
CA VAL A 560 3.41 -37.73 -19.64
C VAL A 560 2.35 -36.70 -20.06
N GLN A 561 1.29 -37.16 -20.75
CA GLN A 561 0.19 -36.29 -21.18
C GLN A 561 -0.61 -35.75 -19.97
N ILE A 562 -0.85 -36.60 -18.97
CA ILE A 562 -1.48 -36.19 -17.71
C ILE A 562 -0.59 -35.20 -16.95
N MET A 563 0.72 -35.44 -16.86
CA MET A 563 1.64 -34.56 -16.16
C MET A 563 1.71 -33.16 -16.80
N PHE A 564 1.73 -33.09 -18.12
CA PHE A 564 1.71 -31.81 -18.83
C PHE A 564 0.38 -31.07 -18.62
N LEU A 565 -0.75 -31.77 -18.74
CA LEU A 565 -2.07 -31.23 -18.45
C LEU A 565 -2.17 -30.73 -16.99
N ALA A 566 -1.67 -31.50 -16.03
CA ALA A 566 -1.64 -31.12 -14.63
C ALA A 566 -0.76 -29.87 -14.41
N GLY A 567 0.39 -29.77 -15.07
CA GLY A 567 1.21 -28.56 -15.07
C GLY A 567 0.47 -27.33 -15.58
N ALA A 568 -0.28 -27.45 -16.67
CA ALA A 568 -1.14 -26.38 -17.20
C ALA A 568 -2.23 -25.97 -16.20
N MET A 569 -2.90 -26.95 -15.58
CA MET A 569 -3.91 -26.72 -14.54
C MET A 569 -3.34 -26.04 -13.30
N VAL A 570 -2.13 -26.40 -12.84
CA VAL A 570 -1.47 -25.77 -11.69
C VAL A 570 -1.17 -24.29 -11.97
N LEU A 571 -0.70 -23.96 -13.17
CA LEU A 571 -0.50 -22.56 -13.57
C LEU A 571 -1.81 -21.77 -13.58
N LEU A 572 -2.88 -22.38 -14.10
CA LEU A 572 -4.22 -21.78 -14.05
C LEU A 572 -4.76 -21.63 -12.62
N VAL A 573 -4.48 -22.58 -11.72
CA VAL A 573 -4.82 -22.50 -10.28
C VAL A 573 -4.12 -21.32 -9.62
N ILE A 574 -2.82 -21.15 -9.86
CA ILE A 574 -2.04 -20.01 -9.33
C ILE A 574 -2.63 -18.69 -9.85
N GLY A 575 -2.97 -18.63 -11.14
CA GLY A 575 -3.57 -17.45 -11.74
C GLY A 575 -4.95 -17.13 -11.18
N ALA A 576 -5.88 -18.07 -11.23
CA ALA A 576 -7.25 -17.89 -10.74
C ALA A 576 -7.29 -17.59 -9.24
N GLY A 577 -6.45 -18.28 -8.45
CA GLY A 577 -6.32 -18.06 -7.00
C GLY A 577 -5.79 -16.67 -6.67
N GLY A 578 -4.83 -16.16 -7.45
CA GLY A 578 -4.25 -14.83 -7.25
C GLY A 578 -5.14 -13.66 -7.70
N ILE A 579 -5.84 -13.81 -8.82
CA ILE A 579 -6.64 -12.74 -9.44
C ILE A 579 -7.93 -12.47 -8.64
N ARG A 580 -8.70 -13.51 -8.31
CA ARG A 580 -10.04 -13.40 -7.69
C ARG A 580 -10.07 -12.54 -6.40
N PRO A 581 -9.18 -12.73 -5.41
CA PRO A 581 -9.23 -11.95 -4.17
C PRO A 581 -8.63 -10.54 -4.34
N CYS A 582 -7.79 -10.30 -5.36
CA CYS A 582 -7.01 -9.07 -5.47
C CYS A 582 -7.58 -8.07 -6.46
N ASN A 583 -8.23 -8.50 -7.55
CA ASN A 583 -8.53 -7.60 -8.66
C ASN A 583 -9.62 -6.57 -8.31
N LEU A 584 -10.69 -7.01 -7.64
CA LEU A 584 -11.77 -6.12 -7.23
C LEU A 584 -11.32 -5.07 -6.18
N PRO A 585 -10.61 -5.45 -5.09
CA PRO A 585 -10.02 -4.47 -4.18
C PRO A 585 -8.99 -3.55 -4.86
N PHE A 586 -8.16 -4.07 -5.76
CA PHE A 586 -7.17 -3.26 -6.49
C PHE A 586 -7.83 -2.18 -7.36
N GLY A 587 -8.98 -2.46 -7.96
CA GLY A 587 -9.79 -1.47 -8.67
C GLY A 587 -10.37 -0.40 -7.75
N ALA A 588 -10.87 -0.80 -6.58
CA ALA A 588 -11.39 0.15 -5.59
C ALA A 588 -10.29 1.08 -5.03
N ASP A 589 -9.06 0.59 -4.85
CA ASP A 589 -7.91 1.36 -4.35
C ASP A 589 -7.51 2.55 -5.25
N GLN A 590 -8.01 2.61 -6.48
CA GLN A 590 -7.68 3.69 -7.41
C GLN A 590 -8.45 5.00 -7.14
N PHE A 591 -9.45 4.93 -6.27
CA PHE A 591 -10.27 6.07 -5.86
C PHE A 591 -9.98 6.44 -4.41
N ASP A 592 -10.04 7.74 -4.10
CA ASP A 592 -9.81 8.23 -2.74
C ASP A 592 -11.07 7.99 -1.86
N PRO A 593 -11.02 7.11 -0.85
CA PRO A 593 -12.18 6.85 0.02
C PRO A 593 -12.52 8.03 0.93
N LYS A 594 -11.65 9.04 1.07
CA LYS A 594 -11.87 10.21 1.94
C LYS A 594 -12.76 11.27 1.27
N THR A 595 -12.84 11.28 -0.06
CA THR A 595 -13.62 12.26 -0.81
C THR A 595 -15.01 11.74 -1.17
N LYS A 596 -16.01 12.63 -1.19
CA LYS A 596 -17.38 12.28 -1.66
C LYS A 596 -17.35 11.78 -3.11
N GLU A 597 -16.53 12.40 -3.95
CA GLU A 597 -16.36 12.00 -5.35
C GLU A 597 -15.74 10.61 -5.50
N GLY A 598 -14.71 10.30 -4.70
CA GLY A 598 -14.06 8.99 -4.71
C GLY A 598 -14.99 7.88 -4.22
N LYS A 599 -15.78 8.11 -3.15
CA LYS A 599 -16.81 7.14 -2.70
C LYS A 599 -17.84 6.84 -3.79
N ARG A 600 -18.36 7.88 -4.48
CA ARG A 600 -19.27 7.70 -5.62
C ARG A 600 -18.60 6.99 -6.79
N GLY A 601 -17.31 7.26 -7.02
CA GLY A 601 -16.48 6.57 -8.01
C GLY A 601 -16.36 5.07 -7.73
N ILE A 602 -16.12 4.68 -6.47
CA ILE A 602 -16.04 3.29 -6.02
C ILE A 602 -17.37 2.57 -6.26
N GLU A 603 -18.50 3.15 -5.86
CA GLU A 603 -19.83 2.58 -6.08
C GLU A 603 -20.13 2.37 -7.57
N SER A 604 -19.84 3.38 -8.40
CA SER A 604 -20.01 3.26 -9.85
C SER A 604 -19.07 2.23 -10.47
N PHE A 605 -17.84 2.09 -9.95
CA PHE A 605 -16.89 1.06 -10.38
C PHE A 605 -17.43 -0.34 -10.13
N PHE A 606 -18.00 -0.61 -8.95
CA PHE A 606 -18.61 -1.92 -8.67
C PHE A 606 -19.70 -2.26 -9.68
N ASN A 607 -20.58 -1.31 -10.01
CA ASN A 607 -21.64 -1.53 -11.00
C ASN A 607 -21.08 -1.89 -12.38
N TRP A 608 -20.09 -1.12 -12.88
CA TRP A 608 -19.44 -1.40 -14.15
C TRP A 608 -18.69 -2.73 -14.15
N TYR A 609 -17.97 -3.02 -13.07
CA TYR A 609 -17.26 -4.27 -12.88
C TYR A 609 -18.21 -5.47 -13.03
N PHE A 610 -19.30 -5.50 -12.27
CA PHE A 610 -20.27 -6.59 -12.33
C PHE A 610 -20.98 -6.68 -13.69
N PHE A 611 -21.30 -5.55 -14.32
CA PHE A 611 -21.87 -5.54 -15.66
C PHE A 611 -20.92 -6.18 -16.69
N THR A 612 -19.66 -5.74 -16.73
CA THR A 612 -18.65 -6.28 -17.66
C THR A 612 -18.32 -7.74 -17.38
N PHE A 613 -18.27 -8.13 -16.11
CA PHE A 613 -18.07 -9.51 -15.67
C PHE A 613 -19.17 -10.43 -16.21
N THR A 614 -20.44 -10.06 -16.01
CA THR A 614 -21.60 -10.85 -16.46
C THR A 614 -21.63 -10.95 -17.98
N PHE A 615 -21.37 -9.84 -18.68
CA PHE A 615 -21.29 -9.83 -20.14
C PHE A 615 -20.18 -10.74 -20.68
N ALA A 616 -18.96 -10.62 -20.14
CA ALA A 616 -17.82 -11.46 -20.50
C ALA A 616 -18.12 -12.95 -20.30
N GLN A 617 -18.74 -13.30 -19.18
CA GLN A 617 -19.11 -14.68 -18.88
C GLN A 617 -20.14 -15.24 -19.86
N MET A 618 -21.16 -14.46 -20.24
CA MET A 618 -22.15 -14.87 -21.24
C MET A 618 -21.52 -15.10 -22.61
N VAL A 619 -20.64 -14.21 -23.07
CA VAL A 619 -19.93 -14.37 -24.35
C VAL A 619 -19.03 -15.60 -24.32
N SER A 620 -18.34 -15.83 -23.19
CA SER A 620 -17.45 -16.98 -23.03
C SER A 620 -18.22 -18.32 -23.12
N LEU A 621 -19.31 -18.45 -22.35
CA LEU A 621 -20.13 -19.66 -22.30
C LEU A 621 -20.93 -19.95 -23.60
N THR A 622 -21.06 -18.96 -24.47
CA THR A 622 -21.74 -19.10 -25.77
C THR A 622 -20.74 -19.21 -26.91
N VAL A 623 -20.07 -18.11 -27.26
CA VAL A 623 -19.23 -17.99 -28.47
C VAL A 623 -17.97 -18.84 -28.35
N ILE A 624 -17.21 -18.73 -27.25
CA ILE A 624 -15.96 -19.47 -27.10
C ILE A 624 -16.22 -20.97 -27.00
N VAL A 625 -17.21 -21.36 -26.18
CA VAL A 625 -17.64 -22.77 -26.07
C VAL A 625 -18.12 -23.34 -27.41
N TYR A 626 -18.82 -22.54 -28.23
CA TYR A 626 -19.24 -22.96 -29.57
C TYR A 626 -18.04 -23.25 -30.47
N VAL A 627 -17.03 -22.36 -30.49
CA VAL A 627 -15.81 -22.60 -31.26
C VAL A 627 -15.09 -23.86 -30.78
N GLN A 628 -15.00 -24.07 -29.47
CA GLN A 628 -14.35 -25.25 -28.87
C GLN A 628 -15.04 -26.57 -29.25
N SER A 629 -16.37 -26.63 -29.19
CA SER A 629 -17.12 -27.87 -29.36
C SER A 629 -17.54 -28.15 -30.81
N ASN A 630 -17.79 -27.13 -31.62
CA ASN A 630 -18.36 -27.28 -32.97
C ASN A 630 -17.36 -26.98 -34.10
N VAL A 631 -16.33 -26.16 -33.85
CA VAL A 631 -15.35 -25.79 -34.87
C VAL A 631 -14.05 -26.57 -34.69
N SER A 632 -13.30 -26.30 -33.62
CA SER A 632 -12.04 -26.98 -33.33
C SER A 632 -11.55 -26.65 -31.91
N TRP A 633 -11.05 -27.66 -31.20
CA TRP A 633 -10.43 -27.47 -29.88
C TRP A 633 -9.19 -26.58 -29.92
N SER A 634 -8.34 -26.71 -30.95
CA SER A 634 -7.11 -25.90 -31.06
C SER A 634 -7.44 -24.41 -31.23
N ILE A 635 -8.41 -24.07 -32.08
CA ILE A 635 -8.84 -22.67 -32.25
C ILE A 635 -9.58 -22.19 -31.00
N GLY A 636 -10.43 -23.04 -30.42
CA GLY A 636 -11.25 -22.71 -29.27
C GLY A 636 -10.47 -22.51 -27.96
N LEU A 637 -9.27 -23.09 -27.82
CA LEU A 637 -8.36 -22.83 -26.69
C LEU A 637 -7.34 -21.71 -26.98
N ALA A 638 -6.98 -21.50 -28.24
CA ALA A 638 -6.16 -20.36 -28.65
C ALA A 638 -6.86 -19.01 -28.39
N ILE A 639 -8.17 -18.90 -28.61
CA ILE A 639 -8.93 -17.65 -28.35
C ILE A 639 -8.78 -17.20 -26.87
N PRO A 640 -9.09 -18.02 -25.85
CA PRO A 640 -8.81 -17.70 -24.46
C PRO A 640 -7.36 -17.28 -24.17
N ALA A 641 -6.36 -17.94 -24.76
CA ALA A 641 -4.96 -17.61 -24.57
C ALA A 641 -4.59 -16.23 -25.14
N ILE A 642 -5.13 -15.88 -26.32
CA ILE A 642 -4.96 -14.56 -26.94
C ILE A 642 -5.66 -13.47 -26.11
N LEU A 643 -6.89 -13.72 -25.65
CA LEU A 643 -7.61 -12.78 -24.80
C LEU A 643 -6.86 -12.54 -23.47
N MET A 644 -6.33 -13.59 -22.87
CA MET A 644 -5.49 -13.46 -21.67
C MET A 644 -4.21 -12.66 -21.93
N PHE A 645 -3.57 -12.84 -23.08
CA PHE A 645 -2.42 -12.04 -23.50
C PHE A 645 -2.77 -10.55 -23.62
N LEU A 646 -3.90 -10.23 -24.25
CA LEU A 646 -4.41 -8.86 -24.34
C LEU A 646 -4.70 -8.27 -22.96
N GLY A 647 -5.29 -9.05 -22.06
CA GLY A 647 -5.49 -8.67 -20.65
C GLY A 647 -4.18 -8.28 -19.97
N CYS A 648 -3.13 -9.09 -20.12
CA CYS A 648 -1.78 -8.79 -19.64
C CYS A 648 -1.24 -7.47 -20.22
N LEU A 649 -1.33 -7.25 -21.53
CA LEU A 649 -0.85 -6.02 -22.15
C LEU A 649 -1.58 -4.78 -21.59
N ILE A 650 -2.90 -4.85 -21.50
CA ILE A 650 -3.73 -3.77 -20.95
C ILE A 650 -3.34 -3.50 -19.49
N PHE A 651 -3.23 -4.54 -18.66
CA PHE A 651 -2.87 -4.38 -17.25
C PHE A 651 -1.48 -3.76 -17.07
N PHE A 652 -0.45 -4.26 -17.75
CA PHE A 652 0.91 -3.73 -17.60
C PHE A 652 1.09 -2.33 -18.19
N SER A 653 0.32 -1.96 -19.23
CA SER A 653 0.35 -0.61 -19.80
C SER A 653 -0.08 0.48 -18.79
N GLY A 654 -0.99 0.16 -17.86
CA GLY A 654 -1.41 1.06 -16.79
C GLY A 654 -0.46 1.13 -15.57
N SER A 655 0.65 0.38 -15.57
CA SER A 655 1.51 0.18 -14.38
C SER A 655 2.08 1.45 -13.72
N LYS A 656 2.27 2.53 -14.50
CA LYS A 656 2.73 3.85 -14.03
C LYS A 656 1.59 4.73 -13.50
N LEU A 657 0.34 4.38 -13.81
CA LEU A 657 -0.86 5.14 -13.43
C LEU A 657 -1.51 4.60 -12.16
N TYR A 658 -1.24 3.34 -11.79
CA TYR A 658 -1.85 2.68 -10.63
C TYR A 658 -1.38 3.23 -9.29
N VAL A 659 -2.34 3.39 -8.39
CA VAL A 659 -2.11 3.50 -6.95
C VAL A 659 -1.76 2.11 -6.41
N LYS A 660 -0.62 1.99 -5.74
CA LYS A 660 -0.09 0.74 -5.18
C LYS A 660 -0.07 0.84 -3.66
N VAL A 661 -1.13 0.35 -3.03
CA VAL A 661 -1.29 0.35 -1.57
C VAL A 661 -0.29 -0.61 -0.92
N LYS A 662 0.37 -0.17 0.15
CA LYS A 662 1.28 -1.01 0.95
C LYS A 662 0.48 -2.11 1.69
N PRO A 663 1.07 -3.29 1.92
CA PRO A 663 0.38 -4.37 2.64
C PRO A 663 0.07 -3.97 4.09
N SER A 664 -1.20 -4.09 4.53
CA SER A 664 -1.64 -3.69 5.89
C SER A 664 -1.60 -4.84 6.92
N GLY A 665 -0.89 -5.94 6.62
CA GLY A 665 -0.85 -7.13 7.48
C GLY A 665 -2.11 -8.00 7.33
N SER A 666 -2.00 -9.29 7.66
CA SER A 666 -3.10 -10.25 7.44
C SER A 666 -4.04 -10.39 8.64
N PRO A 667 -5.38 -10.30 8.43
CA PRO A 667 -6.39 -10.66 9.43
C PRO A 667 -6.22 -12.08 10.01
N ILE A 668 -5.67 -13.02 9.23
CA ILE A 668 -5.41 -14.40 9.66
C ILE A 668 -4.44 -14.43 10.84
N HIS A 669 -3.47 -13.50 10.86
CA HIS A 669 -2.50 -13.41 11.94
C HIS A 669 -3.16 -12.97 13.25
N SER A 670 -4.13 -12.04 13.18
CA SER A 670 -4.95 -11.62 14.32
C SER A 670 -5.78 -12.79 14.87
N ILE A 671 -6.48 -13.52 13.99
CA ILE A 671 -7.27 -14.71 14.37
C ILE A 671 -6.39 -15.75 15.07
N THR A 672 -5.23 -16.05 14.49
CA THR A 672 -4.31 -17.06 15.02
C THR A 672 -3.78 -16.67 16.40
N ARG A 673 -3.39 -15.40 16.60
CA ARG A 673 -2.92 -14.91 17.90
C ARG A 673 -3.98 -15.05 18.97
N VAL A 674 -5.21 -14.58 18.72
CA VAL A 674 -6.31 -14.66 19.70
C VAL A 674 -6.59 -16.12 20.10
N ILE A 675 -6.65 -17.05 19.15
CA ILE A 675 -6.88 -18.47 19.44
C ILE A 675 -5.73 -19.05 20.28
N VAL A 676 -4.48 -18.80 19.89
CA VAL A 676 -3.30 -19.30 20.61
C VAL A 676 -3.23 -18.74 22.03
N VAL A 677 -3.46 -17.44 22.21
CA VAL A 677 -3.43 -16.79 23.53
C VAL A 677 -4.58 -17.27 24.41
N ALA A 678 -5.79 -17.41 23.86
CA ALA A 678 -6.94 -17.97 24.59
C ALA A 678 -6.66 -19.40 25.09
N ILE A 679 -5.99 -20.23 24.29
CA ILE A 679 -5.59 -21.60 24.67
C ILE A 679 -4.51 -21.56 25.77
N LYS A 680 -3.48 -20.71 25.64
CA LYS A 680 -2.44 -20.54 26.67
C LYS A 680 -3.03 -20.09 28.00
N LYS A 681 -3.97 -19.13 27.96
CA LYS A 681 -4.66 -18.56 29.13
C LYS A 681 -5.89 -19.36 29.57
N ARG A 682 -6.12 -20.57 29.05
CA ARG A 682 -7.34 -21.36 29.34
C ARG A 682 -7.59 -21.65 30.82
N LYS A 683 -6.53 -21.72 31.63
CA LYS A 683 -6.61 -22.00 33.08
C LYS A 683 -6.97 -20.77 33.93
N LEU A 684 -6.95 -19.57 33.35
CA LEU A 684 -7.28 -18.34 34.07
C LEU A 684 -8.81 -18.20 34.22
N ASN A 685 -9.22 -17.69 35.38
CA ASN A 685 -10.61 -17.34 35.67
C ASN A 685 -10.90 -15.91 35.19
N LEU A 686 -12.13 -15.71 34.73
CA LEU A 686 -12.64 -14.47 34.11
C LEU A 686 -12.94 -13.36 35.16
N VAL A 687 -12.00 -13.10 36.07
CA VAL A 687 -12.21 -12.18 37.23
C VAL A 687 -11.30 -10.94 37.17
N GLY A 688 -10.46 -10.80 36.13
CA GLY A 688 -9.54 -9.66 35.95
C GLY A 688 -10.06 -8.59 34.98
N SER A 689 -9.50 -7.37 35.09
CA SER A 689 -9.75 -6.27 34.14
C SER A 689 -9.37 -6.66 32.72
N MET A 690 -10.32 -6.53 31.77
CA MET A 690 -10.07 -6.84 30.36
C MET A 690 -9.28 -5.74 29.68
N TYR A 691 -8.23 -6.12 28.98
CA TYR A 691 -7.36 -5.19 28.26
C TYR A 691 -8.10 -4.59 27.05
N THR A 692 -8.46 -3.30 27.19
CA THR A 692 -9.20 -2.51 26.21
C THR A 692 -8.30 -1.44 25.63
N HIS A 693 -7.35 -1.86 24.78
CA HIS A 693 -6.59 -0.93 23.95
C HIS A 693 -7.19 -0.88 22.55
N THR A 694 -7.45 0.34 22.07
CA THR A 694 -7.86 0.63 20.69
C THR A 694 -6.66 1.24 19.99
N ALA A 695 -6.02 0.48 19.09
CA ALA A 695 -4.93 1.02 18.29
C ALA A 695 -5.45 2.14 17.37
N LYS A 696 -4.63 3.19 17.16
CA LYS A 696 -4.98 4.39 16.38
C LYS A 696 -5.45 4.10 14.94
N ASP A 697 -5.11 2.93 14.39
CA ASP A 697 -5.50 2.49 13.04
C ASP A 697 -6.98 2.07 12.90
N PHE A 698 -7.67 1.77 14.00
CA PHE A 698 -9.06 1.30 13.98
C PHE A 698 -10.05 2.46 14.07
N ARG A 699 -10.06 3.33 13.06
CA ARG A 699 -10.85 4.59 13.08
C ARG A 699 -12.37 4.42 12.92
N ASN A 700 -12.88 3.20 12.64
CA ASN A 700 -14.30 2.98 12.38
C ASN A 700 -14.87 1.79 13.19
N SER A 701 -15.80 2.08 14.10
CA SER A 701 -16.65 1.16 14.88
C SER A 701 -15.99 0.30 15.98
N LYS A 702 -16.24 0.66 17.25
CA LYS A 702 -15.96 -0.21 18.41
C LYS A 702 -17.02 -1.32 18.46
N LEU A 703 -16.59 -2.58 18.52
CA LEU A 703 -17.49 -3.72 18.69
C LEU A 703 -18.00 -3.80 20.14
N SER A 704 -19.29 -4.07 20.32
CA SER A 704 -19.86 -4.36 21.63
C SER A 704 -19.39 -5.73 22.14
N HIS A 705 -19.12 -5.82 23.44
CA HIS A 705 -18.77 -7.11 24.06
C HIS A 705 -19.95 -8.09 23.96
N THR A 706 -19.67 -9.34 23.55
CA THR A 706 -20.69 -10.39 23.47
C THR A 706 -20.41 -11.55 24.41
N GLU A 707 -21.46 -12.05 25.08
CA GLU A 707 -21.40 -13.23 25.97
C GLU A 707 -21.23 -14.59 25.24
N GLN A 708 -21.32 -14.63 23.91
CA GLN A 708 -21.03 -15.85 23.15
C GLN A 708 -19.51 -16.07 23.06
N PHE A 709 -19.08 -17.32 23.24
CA PHE A 709 -17.67 -17.73 23.18
C PHE A 709 -16.76 -17.07 24.23
N ARG A 710 -17.21 -16.98 25.50
CA ARG A 710 -16.44 -16.42 26.63
C ARG A 710 -15.04 -17.00 26.82
N PHE A 711 -14.77 -18.22 26.34
CA PHE A 711 -13.42 -18.78 26.43
C PHE A 711 -12.38 -17.98 25.64
N LEU A 712 -12.79 -17.23 24.60
CA LEU A 712 -11.90 -16.36 23.83
C LEU A 712 -11.56 -15.07 24.59
N ASP A 713 -12.41 -14.63 25.51
CA ASP A 713 -12.18 -13.44 26.35
C ASP A 713 -10.95 -13.61 27.23
N LYS A 714 -10.54 -14.87 27.47
CA LYS A 714 -9.29 -15.20 28.17
C LYS A 714 -8.05 -14.65 27.47
N ALA A 715 -8.10 -14.38 26.16
CA ALA A 715 -7.00 -13.76 25.45
C ALA A 715 -6.76 -12.29 25.82
N ALA A 716 -7.79 -11.60 26.33
CA ALA A 716 -7.74 -10.21 26.76
C ALA A 716 -7.52 -10.03 28.27
N ILE A 717 -7.37 -11.12 29.03
CA ILE A 717 -7.04 -11.05 30.46
C ILE A 717 -5.59 -10.58 30.62
N GLN A 718 -5.40 -9.44 31.28
CA GLN A 718 -4.08 -8.94 31.63
C GLN A 718 -3.52 -9.71 32.82
N THR A 719 -2.32 -10.26 32.68
CA THR A 719 -1.58 -10.92 33.76
C THR A 719 -0.42 -10.03 34.23
N PRO A 720 0.09 -10.18 35.48
CA PRO A 720 1.19 -9.35 35.99
C PRO A 720 2.50 -9.48 35.18
N GLU A 721 2.65 -10.56 34.42
CA GLU A 721 3.81 -10.82 33.56
C GLU A 721 3.72 -10.13 32.19
N ASP A 722 2.54 -9.61 31.82
CA ASP A 722 2.30 -8.97 30.53
C ASP A 722 2.81 -7.52 30.55
N LYS A 723 3.86 -7.24 29.78
CA LYS A 723 4.42 -5.89 29.61
C LYS A 723 3.66 -5.12 28.53
N LEU A 724 3.39 -3.84 28.79
CA LEU A 724 2.84 -2.90 27.82
C LEU A 724 3.96 -1.94 27.36
N ASN A 725 3.92 -1.55 26.09
CA ASN A 725 4.75 -0.46 25.55
C ASN A 725 4.21 0.90 26.03
N ILE A 726 4.98 1.97 25.79
CA ILE A 726 4.64 3.35 26.19
C ILE A 726 3.30 3.80 25.56
N ASP A 727 3.01 3.36 24.33
CA ASP A 727 1.74 3.62 23.61
C ASP A 727 0.53 2.83 24.14
N GLY A 728 0.74 2.04 25.19
CA GLY A 728 -0.26 1.15 25.77
C GLY A 728 -0.48 -0.14 25.01
N SER A 729 0.20 -0.41 23.89
CA SER A 729 0.13 -1.68 23.12
C SER A 729 0.85 -2.85 23.82
N PRO A 730 0.49 -4.12 23.60
CA PRO A 730 1.18 -5.25 24.23
C PRO A 730 2.62 -5.39 23.69
N ALA A 731 3.61 -5.51 24.58
CA ALA A 731 5.02 -5.71 24.22
C ALA A 731 5.25 -7.06 23.51
N ASP A 732 4.42 -8.07 23.82
CA ASP A 732 4.37 -9.34 23.11
C ASP A 732 2.93 -9.65 22.66
N PRO A 733 2.60 -9.47 21.37
CA PRO A 733 1.28 -9.77 20.81
C PRO A 733 0.87 -11.25 20.88
N TRP A 734 1.79 -12.17 21.23
CA TRP A 734 1.53 -13.60 21.40
C TRP A 734 1.26 -14.02 22.87
N LYS A 735 1.16 -13.04 23.77
CA LYS A 735 0.79 -13.22 25.18
C LYS A 735 -0.47 -12.44 25.59
N LEU A 736 -0.73 -11.29 24.98
CA LEU A 736 -1.88 -10.45 25.28
C LEU A 736 -2.52 -9.91 23.99
N CYS A 737 -3.84 -10.01 23.87
CA CYS A 737 -4.61 -9.46 22.75
C CYS A 737 -5.63 -8.43 23.24
N SER A 738 -5.97 -7.45 22.41
CA SER A 738 -7.01 -6.46 22.75
C SER A 738 -8.41 -7.08 22.74
N MET A 739 -9.31 -6.54 23.55
CA MET A 739 -10.71 -6.99 23.56
C MET A 739 -11.41 -6.80 22.21
N GLN A 740 -11.03 -5.78 21.45
CA GLN A 740 -11.54 -5.57 20.09
C GLN A 740 -11.14 -6.73 19.15
N GLN A 741 -9.87 -7.13 19.15
CA GLN A 741 -9.41 -8.28 18.36
C GLN A 741 -10.13 -9.57 18.75
N VAL A 742 -10.45 -9.76 20.04
CA VAL A 742 -11.23 -10.91 20.50
C VAL A 742 -12.65 -10.89 19.93
N GLU A 743 -13.34 -9.76 19.97
CA GLU A 743 -14.69 -9.62 19.39
C GLU A 743 -14.70 -9.79 17.86
N GLU A 744 -13.65 -9.33 17.17
CA GLU A 744 -13.48 -9.57 15.74
C GLU A 744 -13.44 -11.08 15.43
N VAL A 745 -12.69 -11.85 16.22
CA VAL A 745 -12.58 -13.32 16.06
C VAL A 745 -13.88 -14.03 16.43
N LYS A 746 -14.59 -13.58 17.47
CA LYS A 746 -15.92 -14.09 17.80
C LYS A 746 -16.90 -13.93 16.64
N CYS A 747 -16.86 -12.79 15.94
CA CYS A 747 -17.70 -12.58 14.75
C CYS A 747 -17.40 -13.63 13.67
N VAL A 748 -16.13 -13.92 13.40
CA VAL A 748 -15.72 -14.96 12.44
C VAL A 748 -16.25 -16.33 12.85
N ILE A 749 -16.02 -16.75 14.10
CA ILE A 749 -16.42 -18.07 14.60
C ILE A 749 -17.95 -18.22 14.57
N ARG A 750 -18.70 -17.17 14.87
CA ARG A 750 -20.17 -17.18 14.80
C ARG A 750 -20.69 -17.41 13.37
N VAL A 751 -19.96 -16.94 12.36
CA VAL A 751 -20.32 -17.11 10.93
C VAL A 751 -19.99 -18.51 10.39
N LEU A 752 -19.02 -19.23 10.97
CA LEU A 752 -18.57 -20.54 10.45
C LEU A 752 -19.68 -21.60 10.31
N PRO A 753 -20.62 -21.77 11.26
CA PRO A 753 -21.73 -22.71 11.09
C PRO A 753 -22.63 -22.37 9.89
N VAL A 754 -22.91 -21.09 9.68
CA VAL A 754 -23.68 -20.60 8.51
C VAL A 754 -22.89 -20.85 7.22
N TRP A 755 -21.58 -20.58 7.25
CA TRP A 755 -20.67 -20.87 6.13
C TRP A 755 -20.65 -22.34 5.75
N LEU A 756 -20.60 -23.26 6.72
CA LEU A 756 -20.61 -24.70 6.44
C LEU A 756 -21.89 -25.14 5.73
N SER A 757 -23.04 -24.63 6.18
CA SER A 757 -24.32 -24.93 5.51
C SER A 757 -24.38 -24.37 4.09
N ALA A 758 -23.86 -23.16 3.88
CA ALA A 758 -23.77 -22.55 2.56
C ALA A 758 -22.77 -23.29 1.64
N ALA A 759 -21.68 -23.83 2.17
CA ALA A 759 -20.75 -24.68 1.40
C ALA A 759 -21.47 -25.94 0.89
N LEU A 760 -22.33 -26.57 1.69
CA LEU A 760 -23.12 -27.72 1.25
C LEU A 760 -24.12 -27.36 0.14
N PHE A 761 -24.67 -26.15 0.13
CA PHE A 761 -25.50 -25.66 -0.99
C PHE A 761 -24.75 -25.69 -2.33
N TYR A 762 -23.47 -25.29 -2.34
CA TYR A 762 -22.69 -25.33 -3.56
C TYR A 762 -22.39 -26.75 -4.07
N VAL A 763 -22.53 -27.78 -3.24
CA VAL A 763 -22.39 -29.17 -3.71
C VAL A 763 -23.48 -29.45 -4.75
N ALA A 764 -24.74 -29.14 -4.43
CA ALA A 764 -25.85 -29.32 -5.36
C ALA A 764 -25.72 -28.45 -6.62
N TYR A 765 -25.25 -27.20 -6.45
CA TYR A 765 -24.93 -26.31 -7.57
C TYR A 765 -23.89 -26.91 -8.52
N ILE A 766 -22.77 -27.42 -7.99
CA ILE A 766 -21.69 -28.02 -8.79
C ILE A 766 -22.17 -29.29 -9.50
N GLN A 767 -22.96 -30.13 -8.82
CA GLN A 767 -23.56 -31.31 -9.45
C GLN A 767 -24.50 -30.90 -10.61
N GLN A 768 -25.33 -29.88 -10.43
CA GLN A 768 -26.22 -29.38 -11.48
C GLN A 768 -25.43 -28.95 -12.70
N THR A 769 -24.40 -28.12 -12.51
CA THR A 769 -23.60 -27.58 -13.62
C THR A 769 -22.80 -28.67 -14.35
N THR A 770 -22.35 -29.71 -13.65
CA THR A 770 -21.58 -30.81 -14.25
C THR A 770 -22.47 -31.81 -14.99
N TYR A 771 -23.52 -32.33 -14.35
CA TYR A 771 -24.34 -33.39 -14.94
C TYR A 771 -25.31 -32.88 -16.00
N THR A 772 -25.76 -31.63 -15.92
CA THR A 772 -26.61 -31.06 -16.99
C THR A 772 -25.87 -31.04 -18.33
N ILE A 773 -24.54 -30.87 -18.33
CA ILE A 773 -23.71 -30.96 -19.54
C ILE A 773 -23.77 -32.37 -20.12
N PHE A 774 -23.72 -33.41 -19.28
CA PHE A 774 -23.85 -34.79 -19.74
C PHE A 774 -25.27 -35.15 -20.18
N GLN A 775 -26.31 -34.68 -19.48
CA GLN A 775 -27.70 -34.85 -19.90
C GLN A 775 -27.96 -34.18 -21.25
N SER A 776 -27.44 -32.97 -21.46
CA SER A 776 -27.61 -32.25 -22.73
C SER A 776 -26.91 -32.95 -23.89
N LEU A 777 -25.76 -33.61 -23.67
CA LEU A 777 -25.08 -34.42 -24.69
C LEU A 777 -25.93 -35.57 -25.21
N GLN A 778 -26.82 -36.14 -24.39
CA GLN A 778 -27.74 -37.23 -24.73
C GLN A 778 -29.19 -36.76 -24.93
N SER A 779 -29.39 -35.48 -25.20
CA SER A 779 -30.69 -34.87 -25.52
C SER A 779 -30.65 -34.18 -26.88
N ASP A 780 -31.81 -33.88 -27.45
CA ASP A 780 -31.88 -33.15 -28.71
C ASP A 780 -31.51 -31.67 -28.49
N ARG A 781 -30.39 -31.24 -29.07
CA ARG A 781 -29.83 -29.89 -28.90
C ARG A 781 -30.11 -28.96 -30.09
N HIS A 782 -30.96 -29.36 -31.04
CA HIS A 782 -31.29 -28.52 -32.18
C HIS A 782 -32.22 -27.37 -31.78
N LEU A 783 -31.91 -26.16 -32.25
CA LEU A 783 -32.71 -24.95 -32.04
C LEU A 783 -33.43 -24.56 -33.33
N GLY A 784 -34.76 -24.62 -33.34
CA GLY A 784 -35.58 -24.19 -34.49
C GLY A 784 -35.41 -25.10 -35.72
N SER A 785 -35.10 -24.51 -36.89
CA SER A 785 -34.78 -25.29 -38.10
C SER A 785 -33.57 -26.18 -37.82
N LYS A 786 -33.59 -27.44 -38.29
CA LYS A 786 -32.64 -28.53 -37.95
C LYS A 786 -31.14 -28.26 -38.18
N SER A 787 -30.69 -27.06 -38.58
CA SER A 787 -29.29 -26.77 -38.91
C SER A 787 -28.42 -26.38 -37.71
N PHE A 788 -28.95 -25.76 -36.65
CA PHE A 788 -28.13 -25.26 -35.54
C PHE A 788 -28.23 -26.14 -34.30
N GLN A 789 -27.09 -26.65 -33.83
CA GLN A 789 -26.98 -27.48 -32.62
C GLN A 789 -26.25 -26.72 -31.50
N ILE A 790 -26.93 -26.53 -30.38
CA ILE A 790 -26.37 -25.83 -29.21
C ILE A 790 -25.26 -26.69 -28.57
N PRO A 791 -24.08 -26.13 -28.25
CA PRO A 791 -23.05 -26.85 -27.51
C PRO A 791 -23.52 -27.30 -26.12
N PRO A 792 -23.07 -28.45 -25.59
CA PRO A 792 -23.58 -28.97 -24.32
C PRO A 792 -23.28 -28.07 -23.12
N ALA A 793 -22.05 -27.53 -23.06
CA ALA A 793 -21.64 -26.64 -21.97
C ALA A 793 -22.39 -25.29 -21.98
N THR A 794 -22.89 -24.85 -23.14
CA THR A 794 -23.65 -23.60 -23.28
C THR A 794 -24.99 -23.62 -22.53
N TYR A 795 -25.54 -24.79 -22.18
CA TYR A 795 -26.75 -24.86 -21.34
C TYR A 795 -26.57 -24.16 -20.00
N THR A 796 -25.35 -24.12 -19.44
CA THR A 796 -25.05 -23.39 -18.19
C THR A 796 -25.36 -21.89 -18.24
N VAL A 797 -25.47 -21.28 -19.44
CA VAL A 797 -25.88 -19.88 -19.63
C VAL A 797 -27.28 -19.61 -19.06
N PHE A 798 -28.20 -20.57 -19.13
CA PHE A 798 -29.57 -20.37 -18.62
C PHE A 798 -29.63 -20.18 -17.11
N LEU A 799 -28.69 -20.76 -16.37
CA LEU A 799 -28.52 -20.50 -14.95
C LEU A 799 -28.09 -19.05 -14.72
N MET A 800 -27.11 -18.57 -15.48
CA MET A 800 -26.61 -17.19 -15.40
C MET A 800 -27.66 -16.16 -15.82
N LEU A 801 -28.45 -16.46 -16.86
CA LEU A 801 -29.58 -15.64 -17.28
C LEU A 801 -30.67 -15.60 -16.21
N GLY A 802 -31.01 -16.74 -15.60
CA GLY A 802 -31.95 -16.80 -14.48
C GLY A 802 -31.52 -15.89 -13.32
N MET A 803 -30.24 -15.94 -12.95
CA MET A 803 -29.66 -15.05 -11.94
C MET A 803 -29.73 -13.57 -12.36
N THR A 804 -29.27 -13.24 -13.57
CA THR A 804 -29.17 -11.87 -14.08
C THR A 804 -30.53 -11.20 -14.24
N ILE A 805 -31.54 -11.94 -14.69
CA ILE A 805 -32.92 -11.44 -14.84
C ILE A 805 -33.58 -11.28 -13.48
N PHE A 806 -33.32 -12.18 -12.53
CA PHE A 806 -33.96 -12.15 -11.23
C PHE A 806 -33.45 -11.03 -10.31
N ILE A 807 -32.17 -10.64 -10.39
CA ILE A 807 -31.62 -9.58 -9.52
C ILE A 807 -32.41 -8.25 -9.65
N PRO A 808 -32.63 -7.68 -10.86
CA PRO A 808 -33.46 -6.49 -11.01
C PRO A 808 -34.91 -6.67 -10.53
N ILE A 809 -35.49 -7.85 -10.73
CA ILE A 809 -36.84 -8.18 -10.25
C ILE A 809 -36.85 -8.17 -8.71
N TYR A 810 -35.82 -8.73 -8.08
CA TYR A 810 -35.65 -8.73 -6.64
C TYR A 810 -35.58 -7.30 -6.11
N ASP A 811 -34.67 -6.49 -6.63
CA ASP A 811 -34.41 -5.14 -6.12
C ASP A 811 -35.53 -4.14 -6.42
N ARG A 812 -36.19 -4.23 -7.59
CA ARG A 812 -37.19 -3.25 -8.03
C ARG A 812 -38.63 -3.64 -7.71
N VAL A 813 -38.93 -4.94 -7.57
CA VAL A 813 -40.29 -5.44 -7.36
C VAL A 813 -40.43 -6.06 -5.98
N LEU A 814 -39.61 -7.06 -5.64
CA LEU A 814 -39.74 -7.79 -4.38
C LEU A 814 -39.33 -6.96 -3.17
N VAL A 815 -38.20 -6.22 -3.21
CA VAL A 815 -37.73 -5.44 -2.05
C VAL A 815 -38.73 -4.34 -1.64
N PRO A 816 -39.26 -3.49 -2.55
CA PRO A 816 -40.27 -2.50 -2.18
C PRO A 816 -41.56 -3.13 -1.65
N PHE A 817 -41.99 -4.24 -2.26
CA PHE A 817 -43.16 -4.99 -1.79
C PHE A 817 -42.94 -5.55 -0.38
N LEU A 818 -41.83 -6.26 -0.15
CA LEU A 818 -41.50 -6.86 1.14
C LEU A 818 -41.29 -5.79 2.21
N ARG A 819 -40.65 -4.66 1.89
CA ARG A 819 -40.47 -3.54 2.82
C ARG A 819 -41.80 -2.99 3.33
N LYS A 820 -42.85 -2.97 2.49
CA LYS A 820 -44.21 -2.56 2.89
C LYS A 820 -44.81 -3.49 3.96
N TYR A 821 -44.47 -4.77 3.95
CA TYR A 821 -44.99 -5.75 4.92
C TYR A 821 -44.10 -5.95 6.14
N THR A 822 -42.77 -5.93 5.97
CA THR A 822 -41.81 -6.26 7.03
C THR A 822 -41.28 -5.05 7.77
N GLY A 823 -41.44 -3.84 7.21
CA GLY A 823 -40.89 -2.60 7.77
C GLY A 823 -39.37 -2.50 7.75
N ARG A 824 -38.65 -3.44 7.11
CA ARG A 824 -37.18 -3.47 7.04
C ARG A 824 -36.67 -2.91 5.73
N ASP A 825 -35.59 -2.13 5.77
CA ASP A 825 -35.01 -1.50 4.57
C ASP A 825 -34.58 -2.49 3.47
N SER A 826 -34.13 -3.68 3.84
CA SER A 826 -33.76 -4.76 2.90
C SER A 826 -34.93 -5.68 2.52
N GLY A 827 -36.15 -5.42 2.98
CA GLY A 827 -37.32 -6.31 2.81
C GLY A 827 -37.26 -7.54 3.72
N ILE A 828 -36.26 -8.43 3.57
CA ILE A 828 -36.07 -9.63 4.42
C ILE A 828 -34.67 -9.64 5.05
N THR A 829 -34.45 -10.48 6.06
CA THR A 829 -33.09 -10.65 6.62
C THR A 829 -32.18 -11.39 5.64
N GLN A 830 -30.86 -11.20 5.77
CA GLN A 830 -29.89 -11.88 4.90
C GLN A 830 -29.99 -13.41 5.06
N LEU A 831 -30.17 -13.92 6.28
CA LEU A 831 -30.33 -15.35 6.51
C LEU A 831 -31.65 -15.90 5.94
N GLN A 832 -32.74 -15.13 5.97
CA GLN A 832 -33.99 -15.52 5.30
C GLN A 832 -33.82 -15.58 3.78
N ARG A 833 -33.09 -14.62 3.18
CA ARG A 833 -32.74 -14.62 1.76
C ARG A 833 -31.92 -15.85 1.38
N VAL A 834 -30.92 -16.21 2.20
CA VAL A 834 -30.11 -17.43 2.01
C VAL A 834 -30.96 -18.69 2.12
N GLY A 835 -31.82 -18.80 3.13
CA GLY A 835 -32.73 -19.93 3.30
C GLY A 835 -33.68 -20.12 2.14
N ALA A 836 -34.25 -19.03 1.59
CA ALA A 836 -35.11 -19.09 0.42
C ALA A 836 -34.37 -19.65 -0.81
N GLY A 837 -33.11 -19.25 -1.02
CA GLY A 837 -32.27 -19.81 -2.09
C GLY A 837 -31.94 -21.30 -1.89
N MET A 838 -31.67 -21.74 -0.66
CA MET A 838 -31.48 -23.16 -0.35
C MET A 838 -32.73 -24.00 -0.63
N PHE A 839 -33.91 -23.47 -0.31
CA PHE A 839 -35.18 -24.12 -0.64
C PHE A 839 -35.40 -24.26 -2.15
N LEU A 840 -35.12 -23.19 -2.93
CA LEU A 840 -35.19 -23.24 -4.39
C LEU A 840 -34.20 -24.23 -5.00
N CYS A 841 -33.03 -24.42 -4.39
CA CYS A 841 -32.07 -25.44 -4.81
C CYS A 841 -32.60 -26.86 -4.59
N ILE A 842 -33.28 -27.13 -3.47
CA ILE A 842 -33.95 -28.44 -3.24
C ILE A 842 -35.00 -28.68 -4.32
N THR A 843 -35.84 -27.68 -4.61
CA THR A 843 -36.87 -27.79 -5.67
C THR A 843 -36.24 -27.98 -7.04
N SER A 844 -35.14 -27.28 -7.35
CA SER A 844 -34.37 -27.47 -8.57
C SER A 844 -33.84 -28.90 -8.73
N MET A 845 -33.30 -29.50 -7.66
CA MET A 845 -32.83 -30.89 -7.68
C MET A 845 -33.97 -31.88 -7.90
N MET A 846 -35.15 -31.63 -7.33
CA MET A 846 -36.36 -32.42 -7.58
C MET A 846 -36.80 -32.33 -9.03
N VAL A 847 -36.83 -31.13 -9.61
CA VAL A 847 -37.12 -30.94 -11.04
C VAL A 847 -36.10 -31.68 -11.90
N SER A 848 -34.80 -31.61 -11.57
CA SER A 848 -33.75 -32.34 -12.28
C SER A 848 -33.96 -33.86 -12.27
N ALA A 849 -34.39 -34.42 -11.14
CA ALA A 849 -34.72 -35.85 -11.02
C ALA A 849 -35.89 -36.25 -11.93
N ILE A 850 -36.97 -35.46 -11.94
CA ILE A 850 -38.17 -35.71 -12.75
C ILE A 850 -37.85 -35.58 -14.26
N VAL A 851 -37.10 -34.54 -14.64
CA VAL A 851 -36.68 -34.32 -16.02
C VAL A 851 -35.79 -35.45 -16.51
N GLU A 852 -34.85 -35.92 -15.67
CA GLU A 852 -33.98 -37.05 -16.03
C GLU A 852 -34.76 -38.35 -16.21
N GLN A 853 -35.69 -38.65 -15.29
CA GLN A 853 -36.56 -39.81 -15.39
C GLN A 853 -37.35 -39.79 -16.71
N ARG A 854 -37.86 -38.61 -17.11
CA ARG A 854 -38.55 -38.45 -18.39
C ARG A 854 -37.61 -38.60 -19.58
N ARG A 855 -36.43 -37.96 -19.57
CA ARG A 855 -35.41 -38.04 -20.64
C ARG A 855 -35.02 -39.48 -20.92
N ARG A 856 -34.75 -40.24 -19.85
CA ARG A 856 -34.37 -41.65 -19.93
C ARG A 856 -35.52 -42.53 -20.42
N THR A 857 -36.74 -42.31 -19.93
CA THR A 857 -37.93 -43.05 -20.42
C THR A 857 -38.11 -42.85 -21.92
N VAL A 858 -37.97 -41.62 -22.42
CA VAL A 858 -38.05 -41.32 -23.87
C VAL A 858 -36.90 -41.97 -24.64
N ALA A 859 -35.67 -41.99 -24.09
CA ALA A 859 -34.52 -42.61 -24.72
C ALA A 859 -34.66 -44.14 -24.89
N LEU A 860 -35.39 -44.81 -23.99
CA LEU A 860 -35.61 -46.25 -24.03
C LEU A 860 -36.85 -46.67 -24.85
N THR A 861 -37.80 -45.75 -25.08
CA THR A 861 -39.09 -46.07 -25.71
C THR A 861 -39.25 -45.51 -27.12
N ARG A 862 -38.55 -44.43 -27.47
CA ARG A 862 -38.61 -43.78 -28.80
C ARG A 862 -37.33 -44.05 -29.60
N PRO A 863 -37.40 -44.00 -30.94
CA PRO A 863 -36.20 -44.15 -31.77
C PRO A 863 -35.17 -43.06 -31.46
N PRO A 864 -33.87 -43.41 -31.41
CA PRO A 864 -32.80 -42.45 -31.14
C PRO A 864 -32.55 -41.55 -32.35
N LEU A 865 -32.20 -40.29 -32.10
CA LEU A 865 -31.82 -39.33 -33.17
C LEU A 865 -30.41 -39.55 -33.70
N GLY A 866 -29.58 -40.31 -32.97
CA GLY A 866 -28.19 -40.59 -33.28
C GLY A 866 -27.44 -41.17 -32.07
N PHE A 867 -26.13 -41.30 -32.19
CA PHE A 867 -25.26 -41.80 -31.11
C PHE A 867 -24.20 -40.77 -30.74
N ALA A 868 -24.09 -40.48 -29.45
CA ALA A 868 -22.98 -39.73 -28.89
C ALA A 868 -21.80 -40.68 -28.63
N LEU A 869 -20.61 -40.30 -29.08
CA LEU A 869 -19.38 -41.09 -28.91
C LEU A 869 -19.19 -41.45 -27.42
N ARG A 870 -19.04 -42.76 -27.12
CA ARG A 870 -18.90 -43.35 -25.77
C ARG A 870 -20.08 -43.18 -24.80
N LYS A 871 -21.00 -42.24 -25.05
CA LYS A 871 -22.15 -41.97 -24.18
C LYS A 871 -23.42 -42.68 -24.61
N GLY A 872 -23.50 -43.20 -25.84
CA GLY A 872 -24.64 -44.00 -26.28
C GLY A 872 -25.71 -43.19 -27.02
N ALA A 873 -26.93 -43.72 -27.07
CA ALA A 873 -28.02 -43.16 -27.87
C ALA A 873 -28.45 -41.74 -27.41
N ILE A 874 -28.78 -40.88 -28.36
CA ILE A 874 -29.32 -39.53 -28.11
C ILE A 874 -30.84 -39.60 -28.03
N SER A 875 -31.39 -39.16 -26.90
CA SER A 875 -32.84 -39.09 -26.66
C SER A 875 -33.51 -38.08 -27.60
N SER A 876 -34.70 -38.43 -28.09
CA SER A 876 -35.54 -37.51 -28.89
C SER A 876 -36.22 -36.41 -28.07
N MET A 877 -35.97 -36.35 -26.76
CA MET A 877 -36.41 -35.26 -25.90
C MET A 877 -35.58 -33.99 -26.14
N SER A 878 -36.27 -32.87 -26.37
CA SER A 878 -35.62 -31.56 -26.51
C SER A 878 -34.84 -31.19 -25.25
N GLY A 879 -33.60 -30.76 -25.42
CA GLY A 879 -32.73 -30.26 -24.36
C GLY A 879 -33.26 -28.99 -23.69
N MET A 880 -34.24 -28.29 -24.30
CA MET A 880 -34.90 -27.13 -23.69
C MET A 880 -35.59 -27.45 -22.35
N TRP A 881 -35.95 -28.72 -22.12
CA TRP A 881 -36.49 -29.18 -20.84
C TRP A 881 -35.47 -29.15 -19.69
N LEU A 882 -34.18 -28.94 -19.98
CA LEU A 882 -33.15 -28.71 -18.96
C LEU A 882 -33.12 -27.24 -18.48
N ILE A 883 -33.84 -26.33 -19.14
CA ILE A 883 -33.85 -24.90 -18.78
C ILE A 883 -34.53 -24.65 -17.42
N PRO A 884 -35.71 -25.22 -17.09
CA PRO A 884 -36.40 -24.92 -15.83
C PRO A 884 -35.55 -25.20 -14.58
N GLN A 885 -34.86 -26.36 -14.54
CA GLN A 885 -33.93 -26.68 -13.45
C GLN A 885 -32.77 -25.67 -13.36
N LEU A 886 -32.21 -25.25 -14.50
CA LEU A 886 -31.09 -24.29 -14.51
C LEU A 886 -31.53 -22.89 -14.07
N VAL A 887 -32.70 -22.43 -14.53
CA VAL A 887 -33.27 -21.13 -14.12
C VAL A 887 -33.62 -21.13 -12.64
N LEU A 888 -34.25 -22.18 -12.12
CA LEU A 888 -34.54 -22.31 -10.69
C LEU A 888 -33.26 -22.29 -9.85
N MET A 889 -32.22 -23.01 -10.28
CA MET A 889 -30.91 -22.95 -9.64
C MET A 889 -30.31 -21.54 -9.69
N GLY A 890 -30.40 -20.84 -10.83
CA GLY A 890 -29.90 -19.47 -10.99
C GLY A 890 -30.61 -18.45 -10.11
N VAL A 891 -31.94 -18.55 -9.98
CA VAL A 891 -32.74 -17.76 -9.02
C VAL A 891 -32.35 -18.12 -7.58
N GLY A 892 -32.16 -19.41 -7.30
CA GLY A 892 -31.67 -19.90 -6.01
C GLY A 892 -30.32 -19.28 -5.63
N ASP A 893 -29.39 -19.20 -6.58
CA ASP A 893 -28.06 -18.60 -6.37
C ASP A 893 -28.11 -17.06 -6.24
N ALA A 894 -29.00 -16.39 -6.98
CA ALA A 894 -29.26 -14.95 -6.80
C ALA A 894 -29.78 -14.60 -5.39
N LEU A 895 -30.47 -15.54 -4.73
CA LEU A 895 -30.91 -15.39 -3.34
C LEU A 895 -29.82 -15.84 -2.36
N ALA A 896 -29.30 -17.06 -2.51
CA ALA A 896 -28.33 -17.66 -1.60
C ALA A 896 -26.93 -17.07 -1.73
N GLY A 897 -26.32 -17.09 -2.91
CA GLY A 897 -24.96 -16.62 -3.13
C GLY A 897 -24.80 -15.11 -2.87
N VAL A 898 -25.69 -14.29 -3.44
CA VAL A 898 -25.69 -12.83 -3.19
C VAL A 898 -26.01 -12.52 -1.73
N GLY A 899 -27.00 -13.19 -1.14
CA GLY A 899 -27.37 -13.01 0.27
C GLY A 899 -26.25 -13.41 1.22
N GLN A 900 -25.49 -14.47 0.90
CA GLN A 900 -24.34 -14.93 1.66
C GLN A 900 -23.19 -13.93 1.61
N MET A 901 -22.88 -13.39 0.43
CA MET A 901 -21.88 -12.34 0.29
C MET A 901 -22.27 -11.09 1.10
N GLU A 902 -23.49 -10.60 0.95
CA GLU A 902 -24.00 -9.45 1.69
C GLU A 902 -23.94 -9.69 3.21
N PHE A 903 -24.33 -10.88 3.67
CA PHE A 903 -24.21 -11.30 5.06
C PHE A 903 -22.76 -11.22 5.54
N TYR A 904 -21.80 -11.75 4.79
CA TYR A 904 -20.39 -11.68 5.17
C TYR A 904 -19.90 -10.23 5.26
N TYR A 905 -20.19 -9.39 4.28
CA TYR A 905 -19.77 -7.98 4.33
C TYR A 905 -20.34 -7.20 5.52
N LYS A 906 -21.57 -7.52 5.95
CA LYS A 906 -22.22 -6.87 7.11
C LYS A 906 -21.76 -7.43 8.46
N GLN A 907 -21.48 -8.74 8.53
CA GLN A 907 -21.14 -9.39 9.80
C GLN A 907 -19.65 -9.39 10.11
N PHE A 908 -18.79 -9.40 9.09
CA PHE A 908 -17.35 -9.27 9.31
C PHE A 908 -16.98 -7.82 9.71
N PRO A 909 -15.98 -7.64 10.59
CA PRO A 909 -15.36 -6.35 10.87
C PRO A 909 -14.83 -5.65 9.59
N GLU A 910 -14.76 -4.31 9.60
CA GLU A 910 -14.36 -3.54 8.41
C GLU A 910 -12.94 -3.89 7.92
N ASN A 911 -12.02 -4.13 8.86
CA ASN A 911 -10.65 -4.57 8.60
C ASN A 911 -10.52 -6.01 8.07
N MET A 912 -11.60 -6.80 8.08
CA MET A 912 -11.58 -8.22 7.68
C MET A 912 -12.42 -8.53 6.43
N ARG A 913 -12.84 -7.50 5.68
CA ARG A 913 -13.68 -7.70 4.48
C ARG A 913 -12.99 -8.51 3.36
N SER A 914 -11.67 -8.40 3.20
CA SER A 914 -10.91 -9.24 2.23
C SER A 914 -10.91 -10.72 2.63
N PHE A 915 -10.80 -11.00 3.93
CA PHE A 915 -10.92 -12.34 4.48
C PHE A 915 -12.33 -12.91 4.27
N ALA A 916 -13.36 -12.09 4.44
CA ALA A 916 -14.75 -12.46 4.21
C ALA A 916 -15.00 -12.93 2.76
N GLY A 917 -14.48 -12.20 1.76
CA GLY A 917 -14.53 -12.61 0.36
C GLY A 917 -13.76 -13.90 0.07
N SER A 918 -12.63 -14.11 0.74
CA SER A 918 -11.85 -15.36 0.62
C SER A 918 -12.59 -16.56 1.21
N LEU A 919 -13.30 -16.37 2.33
CA LEU A 919 -14.09 -17.42 2.97
C LEU A 919 -15.23 -17.91 2.07
N TYR A 920 -15.88 -17.01 1.31
CA TYR A 920 -16.88 -17.38 0.30
C TYR A 920 -16.31 -18.36 -0.74
N TYR A 921 -15.18 -18.04 -1.36
CA TYR A 921 -14.55 -18.92 -2.34
C TYR A 921 -14.11 -20.25 -1.71
N CYS A 922 -13.59 -20.25 -0.48
CA CYS A 922 -13.27 -21.49 0.22
C CYS A 922 -14.50 -22.37 0.49
N GLY A 923 -15.69 -21.80 0.66
CA GLY A 923 -16.93 -22.57 0.73
C GLY A 923 -17.20 -23.33 -0.57
N ILE A 924 -17.04 -22.66 -1.72
CA ILE A 924 -17.15 -23.29 -3.06
C ILE A 924 -16.02 -24.32 -3.27
N GLY A 925 -14.82 -24.05 -2.76
CA GLY A 925 -13.70 -24.96 -2.79
C GLY A 925 -13.97 -26.26 -2.03
N LEU A 926 -14.47 -26.15 -0.80
CA LEU A 926 -14.90 -27.27 0.03
C LEU A 926 -16.00 -28.07 -0.68
N ALA A 927 -16.99 -27.37 -1.24
CA ALA A 927 -18.08 -27.99 -1.99
C ALA A 927 -17.59 -28.79 -3.22
N SER A 928 -16.55 -28.30 -3.91
CA SER A 928 -15.96 -28.99 -5.07
C SER A 928 -15.31 -30.32 -4.66
N TYR A 929 -14.56 -30.34 -3.55
CA TYR A 929 -13.99 -31.58 -3.04
C TYR A 929 -15.05 -32.53 -2.48
N LEU A 930 -16.06 -32.02 -1.77
CA LEU A 930 -17.20 -32.83 -1.32
C LEU A 930 -17.96 -33.42 -2.51
N SER A 931 -18.13 -32.67 -3.59
CA SER A 931 -18.75 -33.14 -4.84
C SER A 931 -17.94 -34.29 -5.45
N SER A 932 -16.61 -34.18 -5.55
CA SER A 932 -15.72 -35.26 -5.99
C SER A 932 -15.81 -36.51 -5.11
N PHE A 933 -15.85 -36.33 -3.79
CA PHE A 933 -16.00 -37.43 -2.84
C PHE A 933 -17.35 -38.13 -3.03
N LEU A 934 -18.44 -37.36 -3.13
CA LEU A 934 -19.80 -37.86 -3.35
C LEU A 934 -19.89 -38.67 -4.65
N LEU A 935 -19.34 -38.13 -5.75
CA LEU A 935 -19.27 -38.79 -7.05
C LEU A 935 -18.57 -40.16 -6.96
N SER A 936 -17.39 -40.18 -6.34
CA SER A 936 -16.57 -41.38 -6.24
C SER A 936 -17.21 -42.43 -5.31
N ALA A 937 -17.78 -41.99 -4.18
CA ALA A 937 -18.48 -42.86 -3.25
C ALA A 937 -19.72 -43.51 -3.89
N VAL A 938 -20.59 -42.70 -4.52
CA VAL A 938 -21.78 -43.22 -5.20
C VAL A 938 -21.41 -44.15 -6.35
N HIS A 939 -20.40 -43.82 -7.15
CA HIS A 939 -19.95 -44.69 -8.22
C HIS A 939 -19.48 -46.05 -7.69
N ASN A 940 -18.57 -46.08 -6.72
CA ASN A 940 -18.02 -47.32 -6.17
C ASN A 940 -19.09 -48.19 -5.49
N ILE A 941 -20.05 -47.58 -4.81
CA ILE A 941 -21.14 -48.30 -4.14
C ILE A 941 -22.13 -48.88 -5.16
N THR A 942 -22.40 -48.16 -6.26
CA THR A 942 -23.46 -48.54 -7.20
C THR A 942 -22.96 -49.40 -8.37
N GLU A 943 -21.66 -49.39 -8.68
CA GLU A 943 -21.05 -50.14 -9.79
C GLU A 943 -21.30 -51.65 -9.71
N GLY A 944 -21.29 -52.23 -8.50
CA GLY A 944 -21.53 -53.66 -8.26
C GLY A 944 -22.96 -54.01 -7.82
N SER A 945 -23.88 -53.06 -7.76
CA SER A 945 -25.23 -53.27 -7.22
C SER A 945 -26.18 -53.93 -8.24
N LEU A 946 -27.08 -54.80 -7.76
CA LEU A 946 -28.14 -55.43 -8.58
C LEU A 946 -29.07 -54.41 -9.26
N GLY A 947 -29.19 -53.20 -8.70
CA GLY A 947 -29.99 -52.09 -9.24
C GLY A 947 -29.33 -51.31 -10.40
N GLY A 948 -28.09 -51.66 -10.76
CA GLY A 948 -27.30 -50.99 -11.78
C GLY A 948 -26.57 -49.74 -11.27
N ASN A 949 -25.46 -49.40 -11.93
CA ASN A 949 -24.67 -48.20 -11.62
C ASN A 949 -25.53 -46.93 -11.80
N TRP A 950 -25.51 -46.03 -10.83
CA TRP A 950 -26.24 -44.76 -10.91
C TRP A 950 -25.58 -43.78 -11.88
N LEU A 951 -24.25 -43.83 -11.97
CA LEU A 951 -23.40 -42.90 -12.71
C LEU A 951 -22.54 -43.60 -13.80
N PRO A 952 -23.11 -44.39 -14.73
CA PRO A 952 -22.36 -45.00 -15.82
C PRO A 952 -22.01 -43.99 -16.92
N GLU A 953 -21.11 -44.37 -17.84
CA GLU A 953 -20.75 -43.55 -19.02
C GLU A 953 -21.93 -43.24 -19.95
N ASP A 954 -22.86 -44.19 -20.09
CA ASP A 954 -24.12 -44.01 -20.83
C ASP A 954 -25.26 -43.77 -19.85
N LEU A 955 -25.74 -42.53 -19.74
CA LEU A 955 -26.78 -42.17 -18.79
C LEU A 955 -28.11 -42.89 -19.08
N ASN A 956 -28.33 -43.41 -20.29
CA ASN A 956 -29.55 -44.18 -20.59
C ASN A 956 -29.54 -45.53 -19.84
N LYS A 957 -28.36 -46.09 -19.59
CA LYS A 957 -28.18 -47.31 -18.78
C LYS A 957 -28.12 -47.02 -17.28
N GLY A 958 -27.90 -45.75 -16.91
CA GLY A 958 -27.78 -45.30 -15.52
C GLY A 958 -29.09 -44.97 -14.83
N ARG A 959 -28.97 -44.63 -13.55
CA ARG A 959 -30.06 -44.17 -12.68
C ARG A 959 -29.71 -42.80 -12.10
N LEU A 960 -29.45 -41.82 -12.97
CA LEU A 960 -29.05 -40.48 -12.55
C LEU A 960 -30.16 -39.77 -11.76
N GLU A 961 -31.43 -40.12 -12.00
CA GLU A 961 -32.56 -39.63 -11.22
C GLU A 961 -32.41 -39.94 -9.72
N TYR A 962 -31.90 -41.12 -9.35
CA TYR A 962 -31.67 -41.48 -7.94
C TYR A 962 -30.55 -40.68 -7.30
N PHE A 963 -29.52 -40.34 -8.08
CA PHE A 963 -28.47 -39.45 -7.61
C PHE A 963 -29.03 -38.04 -7.31
N TYR A 964 -29.90 -37.50 -8.17
CA TYR A 964 -30.55 -36.21 -7.91
C TYR A 964 -31.50 -36.25 -6.71
N TYR A 965 -32.28 -37.30 -6.53
CA TYR A 965 -33.10 -37.50 -5.33
C TYR A 965 -32.23 -37.56 -4.06
N PHE A 966 -31.10 -38.25 -4.11
CA PHE A 966 -30.16 -38.35 -3.00
C PHE A 966 -29.54 -36.99 -2.65
N VAL A 967 -29.09 -36.22 -3.64
CA VAL A 967 -28.56 -34.86 -3.44
C VAL A 967 -29.63 -33.94 -2.84
N ALA A 968 -30.88 -34.03 -3.29
CA ALA A 968 -31.98 -33.26 -2.72
C ALA A 968 -32.30 -33.64 -1.26
N GLY A 969 -32.24 -34.93 -0.92
CA GLY A 969 -32.38 -35.41 0.47
C GLY A 969 -31.29 -34.85 1.37
N MET A 970 -30.03 -34.91 0.92
CA MET A 970 -28.89 -34.29 1.62
C MET A 970 -29.08 -32.77 1.80
N MET A 971 -29.57 -32.09 0.76
CA MET A 971 -29.87 -30.65 0.81
C MET A 971 -31.02 -30.32 1.77
N THR A 972 -32.00 -31.21 1.91
CA THR A 972 -33.11 -31.05 2.87
C THR A 972 -32.62 -31.15 4.31
N ILE A 973 -31.73 -32.10 4.60
CA ILE A 973 -31.06 -32.21 5.91
C ILE A 973 -30.21 -30.97 6.19
N ASN A 974 -29.44 -30.51 5.20
CA ASN A 974 -28.67 -29.28 5.32
C ASN A 974 -29.55 -28.05 5.56
N PHE A 975 -30.73 -27.98 4.93
CA PHE A 975 -31.68 -26.89 5.16
C PHE A 975 -32.24 -26.92 6.59
N ALA A 976 -32.54 -28.09 7.15
CA ALA A 976 -32.92 -28.20 8.56
C ALA A 976 -31.79 -27.74 9.50
N TYR A 977 -30.55 -28.14 9.21
CA TYR A 977 -29.36 -27.64 9.93
C TYR A 977 -29.20 -26.12 9.81
N PHE A 978 -29.39 -25.55 8.61
CA PHE A 978 -29.38 -24.12 8.37
C PHE A 978 -30.38 -23.38 9.24
N LEU A 979 -31.63 -23.89 9.32
CA LEU A 979 -32.67 -23.27 10.13
C LEU A 979 -32.28 -23.23 11.62
N LEU A 980 -31.76 -24.34 12.16
CA LEU A 980 -31.26 -24.40 13.55
C LEU A 980 -30.14 -23.39 13.80
N VAL A 981 -29.15 -23.34 12.91
CA VAL A 981 -28.03 -22.40 13.01
C VAL A 981 -28.50 -20.95 12.86
N SER A 982 -29.42 -20.68 11.93
CA SER A 982 -29.95 -19.33 11.70
C SER A 982 -30.73 -18.80 12.91
N HIS A 983 -31.40 -19.69 13.65
CA HIS A 983 -32.08 -19.35 14.89
C HIS A 983 -31.10 -19.10 16.04
N TRP A 984 -29.98 -19.84 16.08
CA TRP A 984 -28.91 -19.65 17.05
C TRP A 984 -28.05 -18.40 16.77
N TYR A 985 -27.96 -17.96 15.52
CA TYR A 985 -27.10 -16.86 15.08
C TYR A 985 -27.56 -15.50 15.63
N ARG A 986 -26.63 -14.75 16.24
CA ARG A 986 -26.85 -13.37 16.70
C ARG A 986 -26.09 -12.39 15.80
N TYR A 987 -26.82 -11.41 15.26
CA TYR A 987 -26.23 -10.35 14.44
C TYR A 987 -25.24 -9.51 15.25
N LYS A 988 -24.23 -8.95 14.56
CA LYS A 988 -23.27 -8.02 15.14
C LYS A 988 -23.93 -6.67 15.43
N ASP A 989 -23.76 -6.18 16.65
CA ASP A 989 -24.14 -4.82 17.06
C ASP A 989 -22.92 -3.89 17.00
N VAL A 990 -23.12 -2.67 16.52
CA VAL A 990 -22.11 -1.60 16.50
C VAL A 990 -22.59 -0.52 17.46
N VAL A 991 -21.74 -0.13 18.41
CA VAL A 991 -22.03 1.02 19.27
C VAL A 991 -21.92 2.28 18.40
N ALA A 992 -23.05 2.92 18.13
CA ALA A 992 -23.05 4.23 17.47
C ALA A 992 -22.27 5.21 18.36
N LYS A 993 -21.43 6.06 17.76
CA LYS A 993 -20.85 7.20 18.49
C LYS A 993 -22.02 8.09 18.92
N ASP A 994 -22.18 8.29 20.22
CA ASP A 994 -22.95 9.41 20.77
C ASP A 994 -22.37 10.70 20.18
N ASN A 995 -23.03 11.21 19.15
CA ASN A 995 -22.75 12.50 18.52
C ASN A 995 -24.08 13.22 18.23
N ASP A 996 -25.11 12.99 19.06
CA ASP A 996 -26.40 13.70 19.02
C ASP A 996 -27.00 13.85 20.43
N ILE A 997 -26.19 14.30 21.39
CA ILE A 997 -26.69 14.95 22.61
C ILE A 997 -26.34 16.43 22.50
N ASP A 998 -27.02 17.12 21.58
CA ASP A 998 -27.21 18.57 21.57
C ASP A 998 -28.36 18.91 20.60
N LYS A 999 -29.53 18.32 20.83
CA LYS A 999 -30.81 18.94 20.44
C LYS A 999 -31.77 18.86 21.61
N VAL A 1000 -31.64 19.88 22.44
CA VAL A 1000 -32.63 20.32 23.41
C VAL A 1000 -33.99 20.44 22.71
N SER A 1001 -34.98 19.85 23.36
CA SER A 1001 -36.42 20.07 23.24
C SER A 1001 -36.86 21.41 22.63
N VAL A 1002 -37.60 21.35 21.51
CA VAL A 1002 -38.88 22.06 21.29
C VAL A 1002 -39.77 21.16 20.44
#